data_AF-A0A6P0WWN7-F1
#
_entry.id   AF-A0A6P0WWN7-F1
#
_cell.length_a   1.000
_cell.length_b   1.000
_cell.length_c   1.000
_cell.angle_alpha   90.00
_cell.angle_beta   90.00
_cell.angle_gamma   90.00
#
_symmetry.space_group_name_H-M   'P 1'
#
loop_
_entity.id
_entity.type
_entity.pdbx_description
1 polymer ?
#
loop_
_entity_poly.entity_id
_entity_poly.type
_entity_poly.pdbx_seq_one_letter_code
_entity_poly.pdbx_strand_id
1 'polypeptide(L)'
;MISVLFDEAHQELFRLPSPSGESETAQQSALRQVLESELNWSSAEIKTHSGEPGSLTSEILIDDGDRIKYKILVLLAPTCGFTLQEIQTILEFVALGGSLLVAVNYESLRRLEQGGDNSTNELMGKFRLKFKQLYSYPPDTIEDFVPHYLTSEVNRCYFYEPIYLKVLPEKLPDKLLYPPSVVAKLPKTGDACLVAAELEEGGRVVAIADHIIFEDNYLQYGNNQQLVLNIFRWLAAQNFIDCFDAQINTEVLDGVATTFSISLSNPHGTRLEYIDCLLESDSGVEIAEPSAKVIRSLAPYREAKLEWQVKPTQLGTHKLKLIVDRLKTPNPLFFDTVAQFQCIPNVEIDLVIQNHHENVPELLEIGKPVEVKAVFRPKTDVVASSVQLSVATSSPQLVVEPIEQSETNYRWRLTAQEAGAGTIALVVKETGQRISRLIQVRPSVQAQIAEIEKTIVNPLKDEIRRRVVELQCGLEAESIQQISFRICTPEALVSQIYSGSLQEKLLELLRVARMEEQENLPLVRQLLRYIAPTFSPTNGCYLPYDPQLASHLAQEHRAYRDNLAQNLLSIEGSDQIWLEQNIAALILHEQYGHGFFFTQTTLGKQLAILHRQGMTRNANPKSMRSPYPRKLYEEYQNAIRALWDSAVIVNEGFATWLELTILPLLSGVIGQAALRRRDFLFNRDDGLYLLSQDSQYFQQFPPFGNSRYQEGCQLFQRIQEYFGSKSGIRAVVQAMIEITDIDVGITENQNQVQFSLSQETLMDSLLDPTEDDALADKRLRHIYSELGRLYNREKEKSQNRYNFVLNEDMVNLYNIHEQPE
;
A
#
# COMPACT_ATOMS: atom_id res chain seq x y z
N MET A 1 36.95 25.83 -11.80
CA MET A 1 36.32 26.16 -10.50
C MET A 1 34.97 25.48 -10.50
N ILE A 2 34.65 24.69 -9.48
CA ILE A 2 33.35 24.01 -9.38
C ILE A 2 32.41 24.96 -8.67
N SER A 3 31.21 25.16 -9.23
CA SER A 3 30.17 26.02 -8.68
C SER A 3 28.93 25.17 -8.44
N VAL A 4 28.26 25.39 -7.30
CA VAL A 4 27.12 24.58 -6.86
C VAL A 4 25.97 25.51 -6.50
N LEU A 5 24.81 25.24 -7.08
CA LEU A 5 23.57 25.95 -6.78
C LEU A 5 22.63 25.02 -6.02
N PHE A 6 22.33 25.38 -4.78
CA PHE A 6 21.24 24.80 -4.01
C PHE A 6 19.97 25.59 -4.31
N ASP A 7 18.94 24.90 -4.77
CA ASP A 7 17.64 25.53 -4.97
C ASP A 7 16.90 25.62 -3.64
N GLU A 8 16.26 26.78 -3.40
CA GLU A 8 15.34 27.02 -2.29
C GLU A 8 14.01 27.61 -2.79
N ALA A 9 13.88 27.84 -4.11
CA ALA A 9 12.69 28.45 -4.72
C ALA A 9 11.49 27.50 -4.72
N HIS A 10 11.73 26.18 -4.61
CA HIS A 10 10.70 25.15 -4.61
C HIS A 10 10.35 24.65 -3.20
N GLN A 11 10.62 25.49 -2.19
CA GLN A 11 10.34 25.22 -0.79
C GLN A 11 10.93 23.89 -0.31
N GLU A 12 12.19 23.67 -0.69
CA GLU A 12 13.01 22.55 -0.27
C GLU A 12 12.95 22.37 1.24
N LEU A 13 12.73 21.12 1.69
CA LEU A 13 12.72 20.79 3.13
C LEU A 13 14.09 21.00 3.75
N PHE A 14 15.16 20.74 3.00
CA PHE A 14 16.52 21.03 3.41
C PHE A 14 17.01 22.32 2.75
N ARG A 15 17.44 23.27 3.58
CA ARG A 15 17.97 24.56 3.15
C ARG A 15 19.38 24.72 3.67
N LEU A 16 20.28 25.20 2.81
CA LEU A 16 21.66 25.43 3.23
C LEU A 16 21.73 26.80 3.92
N PRO A 17 22.15 26.90 5.19
CA PRO A 17 22.17 28.18 5.90
C PRO A 17 22.97 29.24 5.13
N SER A 18 22.36 30.41 4.90
CA SER A 18 23.03 31.52 4.22
C SER A 18 24.20 32.04 5.07
N PRO A 19 25.36 32.32 4.47
CA PRO A 19 26.54 32.81 5.18
C PRO A 19 26.34 34.24 5.74
N SER A 20 25.30 34.97 5.32
CA SER A 20 25.06 36.37 5.70
C SER A 20 24.07 36.57 6.86
N GLY A 21 23.64 35.50 7.54
CA GLY A 21 22.72 35.63 8.68
C GLY A 21 23.40 36.24 9.91
N GLU A 22 22.97 37.43 10.34
CA GLU A 22 23.49 38.21 11.49
C GLU A 22 23.27 37.57 12.89
N SER A 23 23.02 36.25 12.95
CA SER A 23 22.87 35.52 14.21
C SER A 23 24.23 34.97 14.65
N GLU A 24 24.78 35.46 15.76
CA GLU A 24 26.02 34.97 16.40
C GLU A 24 25.97 33.48 16.79
N THR A 25 24.84 32.78 16.59
CA THR A 25 24.67 31.34 16.80
C THR A 25 24.43 30.54 15.53
N ALA A 26 24.60 31.12 14.33
CA ALA A 26 24.47 30.38 13.08
C ALA A 26 25.64 29.40 12.91
N GLN A 27 25.51 28.20 13.47
CA GLN A 27 26.40 27.07 13.19
C GLN A 27 26.42 26.86 11.66
N GLN A 28 27.61 26.91 11.06
CA GLN A 28 27.79 26.54 9.66
C GLN A 28 27.32 25.09 9.49
N SER A 29 26.52 24.82 8.46
CA SER A 29 26.08 23.45 8.17
C SER A 29 27.28 22.53 7.98
N ALA A 30 27.21 21.36 8.60
CA ALA A 30 28.24 20.32 8.49
C ALA A 30 28.45 19.91 7.03
N LEU A 31 27.38 19.87 6.22
CA LEU A 31 27.48 19.61 4.78
C LEU A 31 28.36 20.65 4.09
N ARG A 32 28.13 21.94 4.34
CA ARG A 32 28.94 23.01 3.74
C ARG A 32 30.41 22.89 4.12
N GLN A 33 30.68 22.64 5.40
CA GLN A 33 32.04 22.46 5.90
C GLN A 33 32.73 21.28 5.20
N VAL A 34 32.05 20.13 5.10
CA VAL A 34 32.56 18.93 4.42
C VAL A 34 32.86 19.22 2.93
N LEU A 35 31.97 19.90 2.23
CA LEU A 35 32.19 20.25 0.82
C LEU A 35 33.38 21.21 0.67
N GLU A 36 33.50 22.24 1.50
CA GLU A 36 34.59 23.21 1.42
C GLU A 36 35.96 22.60 1.79
N SER A 37 36.03 21.79 2.86
CA SER A 37 37.28 21.23 3.37
C SER A 37 37.78 20.01 2.59
N GLU A 38 36.90 19.04 2.29
CA GLU A 38 37.29 17.74 1.74
C GLU A 38 37.35 17.72 0.20
N LEU A 39 36.69 18.67 -0.46
CA LEU A 39 36.74 18.82 -1.91
C LEU A 39 37.68 19.95 -2.37
N ASN A 40 38.32 20.65 -1.43
CA ASN A 40 39.10 21.86 -1.69
C ASN A 40 38.30 22.89 -2.50
N TRP A 41 37.02 22.99 -2.19
CA TRP A 41 36.06 23.92 -2.80
C TRP A 41 36.02 25.25 -2.05
N SER A 42 37.10 25.62 -1.35
CA SER A 42 37.26 26.93 -0.69
C SER A 42 37.16 28.12 -1.66
N SER A 43 37.26 27.87 -2.97
CA SER A 43 36.98 28.84 -4.03
C SER A 43 35.72 28.54 -4.84
N ALA A 44 34.92 27.55 -4.46
CA ALA A 44 33.67 27.20 -5.13
C ALA A 44 32.58 28.20 -4.73
N GLU A 45 31.83 28.67 -5.72
CA GLU A 45 30.66 29.50 -5.47
C GLU A 45 29.49 28.57 -5.08
N ILE A 46 29.35 28.28 -3.80
CA ILE A 46 28.16 27.63 -3.23
C ILE A 46 27.12 28.73 -2.99
N LYS A 47 26.05 28.71 -3.78
CA LYS A 47 24.96 29.69 -3.72
C LYS A 47 23.63 29.01 -3.43
N THR A 48 22.74 29.77 -2.84
CA THR A 48 21.33 29.43 -2.64
C THR A 48 20.48 30.30 -3.56
N HIS A 49 19.47 29.73 -4.21
CA HIS A 49 18.50 30.47 -5.02
C HIS A 49 17.14 30.52 -4.30
N SER A 50 16.74 31.70 -3.82
CA SER A 50 15.55 31.88 -2.96
C SER A 50 14.40 32.63 -3.65
N GLY A 51 14.20 32.42 -4.96
CA GLY A 51 13.12 33.04 -5.73
C GLY A 51 11.72 32.42 -5.51
N GLU A 52 10.72 32.93 -6.22
CA GLU A 52 9.40 32.28 -6.33
C GLU A 52 9.44 31.10 -7.32
N PRO A 53 8.53 30.11 -7.25
CA PRO A 53 8.40 29.08 -8.28
C PRO A 53 8.26 29.69 -9.68
N GLY A 54 8.97 29.17 -10.67
CA GLY A 54 9.10 29.79 -12.00
C GLY A 54 10.36 30.65 -12.17
N SER A 55 11.16 30.83 -11.12
CA SER A 55 12.36 31.68 -11.15
C SER A 55 13.62 30.95 -11.60
N LEU A 56 13.64 29.62 -11.70
CA LEU A 56 14.81 28.87 -12.17
C LEU A 56 14.95 28.97 -13.70
N THR A 57 15.42 30.11 -14.16
CA THR A 57 15.52 30.44 -15.60
C THR A 57 16.89 30.07 -16.18
N SER A 58 16.95 29.98 -17.52
CA SER A 58 18.22 29.74 -18.22
C SER A 58 19.26 30.80 -17.86
N GLU A 59 18.87 32.05 -17.60
CA GLU A 59 19.79 33.12 -17.18
C GLU A 59 20.45 32.87 -15.81
N ILE A 60 19.90 32.00 -14.97
CA ILE A 60 20.51 31.61 -13.69
C ILE A 60 21.53 30.50 -13.91
N LEU A 61 21.18 29.48 -14.70
CA LEU A 61 22.00 28.29 -14.87
C LEU A 61 23.03 28.39 -16.02
N ILE A 62 22.74 29.23 -17.03
CA ILE A 62 23.43 29.32 -18.32
C ILE A 62 23.70 30.81 -18.64
N ASP A 63 24.93 31.15 -19.01
CA ASP A 63 25.33 32.50 -19.46
C ASP A 63 24.95 32.74 -20.94
N ASP A 64 25.06 33.99 -21.40
CA ASP A 64 24.74 34.48 -22.78
C ASP A 64 25.59 33.87 -23.93
N GLY A 65 26.15 32.67 -23.76
CA GLY A 65 26.87 31.93 -24.77
C GLY A 65 26.85 30.42 -24.55
N ASP A 66 25.72 29.90 -24.04
CA ASP A 66 25.50 28.47 -23.76
C ASP A 66 26.55 27.86 -22.81
N ARG A 67 27.11 28.68 -21.93
CA ARG A 67 28.07 28.25 -20.91
C ARG A 67 27.36 28.04 -19.59
N ILE A 68 27.52 26.87 -19.00
CA ILE A 68 26.99 26.58 -17.66
C ILE A 68 27.66 27.49 -16.61
N LYS A 69 26.86 28.20 -15.81
CA LYS A 69 27.34 29.04 -14.70
C LYS A 69 27.68 28.21 -13.47
N TYR A 70 26.80 27.26 -13.18
CA TYR A 70 26.94 26.31 -12.09
C TYR A 70 27.31 24.95 -12.66
N LYS A 71 28.23 24.23 -12.01
CA LYS A 71 28.54 22.85 -12.43
C LYS A 71 27.48 21.87 -11.91
N ILE A 72 26.93 22.14 -10.73
CA ILE A 72 25.96 21.26 -10.06
C ILE A 72 24.74 22.07 -9.63
N LEU A 73 23.55 21.60 -10.00
CA LEU A 73 22.25 22.02 -9.46
C LEU A 73 21.77 20.96 -8.46
N VAL A 74 21.34 21.40 -7.28
CA VAL A 74 20.95 20.54 -6.16
C VAL A 74 19.51 20.84 -5.76
N LEU A 75 18.63 19.84 -5.91
CA LEU A 75 17.21 19.87 -5.55
C LEU A 75 16.98 18.89 -4.38
N LEU A 76 16.93 19.39 -3.15
CA LEU A 76 16.83 18.57 -1.94
C LEU A 76 15.43 18.68 -1.32
N ALA A 77 14.61 17.68 -1.62
CA ALA A 77 13.24 17.53 -1.14
C ALA A 77 12.34 18.73 -1.49
N PRO A 78 12.17 19.06 -2.80
CA PRO A 78 11.24 20.09 -3.24
C PRO A 78 9.81 19.76 -2.80
N THR A 79 9.06 20.76 -2.35
CA THR A 79 7.67 20.56 -1.86
C THR A 79 6.61 21.29 -2.68
N CYS A 80 7.01 22.17 -3.59
CA CYS A 80 6.17 22.64 -4.69
C CYS A 80 6.78 22.27 -6.04
N GLY A 81 5.96 22.22 -7.09
CA GLY A 81 6.42 21.76 -8.38
C GLY A 81 7.03 22.82 -9.28
N PHE A 82 7.63 22.30 -10.35
CA PHE A 82 8.31 23.03 -11.41
C PHE A 82 7.36 23.36 -12.54
N THR A 83 7.52 24.55 -13.12
CA THR A 83 6.89 24.91 -14.39
C THR A 83 7.51 24.12 -15.55
N LEU A 84 6.79 23.98 -16.67
CA LEU A 84 7.32 23.35 -17.87
C LEU A 84 8.59 24.05 -18.39
N GLN A 85 8.69 25.37 -18.21
CA GLN A 85 9.85 26.14 -18.60
C GLN A 85 11.06 25.81 -17.73
N GLU A 86 10.90 25.69 -16.42
CA GLU A 86 11.99 25.28 -15.52
C GLU A 86 12.45 23.86 -15.82
N ILE A 87 11.52 22.92 -16.05
CA ILE A 87 11.88 21.56 -16.50
C ILE A 87 12.74 21.64 -17.75
N GLN A 88 12.32 22.40 -18.76
CA GLN A 88 13.06 22.55 -20.01
C GLN A 88 14.46 23.17 -19.78
N THR A 89 14.55 24.21 -18.94
CA THR A 89 15.80 24.85 -18.55
C THR A 89 16.74 23.88 -17.84
N ILE A 90 16.24 23.05 -16.92
CA ILE A 90 17.06 22.02 -16.23
C ILE A 90 17.55 20.98 -17.24
N LEU A 91 16.71 20.55 -18.18
CA LEU A 91 17.12 19.60 -19.21
C LEU A 91 18.20 20.16 -20.13
N GLU A 92 18.08 21.43 -20.54
CA GLU A 92 19.09 22.14 -21.32
C GLU A 92 20.40 22.27 -20.54
N PHE A 93 20.32 22.65 -19.26
CA PHE A 93 21.46 22.72 -18.37
C PHE A 93 22.23 21.40 -18.29
N VAL A 94 21.52 20.28 -18.08
CA VAL A 94 22.15 18.94 -18.03
C VAL A 94 22.68 18.54 -19.40
N ALA A 95 21.96 18.84 -20.48
CA ALA A 95 22.41 18.54 -21.85
C ALA A 95 23.67 19.31 -22.26
N LEU A 96 23.95 20.47 -21.65
CA LEU A 96 25.18 21.25 -21.85
C LEU A 96 26.33 20.80 -20.93
N GLY A 97 26.20 19.64 -20.28
CA GLY A 97 27.22 19.08 -19.38
C GLY A 97 27.10 19.54 -17.92
N GLY A 98 26.00 20.23 -17.56
CA GLY A 98 25.63 20.47 -16.17
C GLY A 98 25.25 19.18 -15.44
N SER A 99 25.33 19.19 -14.12
CA SER A 99 25.02 18.03 -13.29
C SER A 99 23.88 18.30 -12.33
N LEU A 100 22.98 17.33 -12.14
CA LEU A 100 21.77 17.45 -11.35
C LEU A 100 21.77 16.43 -10.21
N LEU A 101 21.55 16.90 -8.99
CA LEU A 101 21.24 16.06 -7.84
C LEU A 101 19.78 16.28 -7.45
N VAL A 102 18.99 15.20 -7.41
CA VAL A 102 17.62 15.23 -6.90
C VAL A 102 17.48 14.23 -5.77
N ALA A 103 17.20 14.69 -4.56
CA ALA A 103 16.90 13.82 -3.43
C ALA A 103 15.47 14.09 -2.95
N VAL A 104 14.66 13.05 -2.83
CA VAL A 104 13.25 13.16 -2.40
C VAL A 104 13.02 12.09 -1.36
N ASN A 105 12.33 12.43 -0.27
CA ASN A 105 11.89 11.49 0.75
C ASN A 105 10.36 11.38 0.77
N TYR A 106 9.80 10.62 1.72
CA TYR A 106 8.36 10.44 1.82
C TYR A 106 7.60 11.77 2.00
N GLU A 107 8.04 12.64 2.92
CA GLU A 107 7.33 13.88 3.23
C GLU A 107 7.29 14.86 2.04
N SER A 108 8.39 15.02 1.31
CA SER A 108 8.42 15.88 0.11
C SER A 108 7.53 15.34 -1.01
N LEU A 109 7.61 14.03 -1.29
CA LEU A 109 6.73 13.40 -2.27
C LEU A 109 5.24 13.54 -1.89
N ARG A 110 4.92 13.34 -0.60
CA ARG A 110 3.55 13.46 -0.07
C ARG A 110 2.99 14.86 -0.28
N ARG A 111 3.77 15.92 -0.02
CA ARG A 111 3.34 17.32 -0.23
C ARG A 111 3.07 17.64 -1.69
N LEU A 112 3.95 17.19 -2.60
CA LEU A 112 3.75 17.34 -4.04
C LEU A 112 2.46 16.62 -4.50
N GLU A 113 2.26 15.38 -4.06
CA GLU A 113 1.05 14.61 -4.40
C GLU A 113 -0.23 15.24 -3.84
N GLN A 114 -0.20 15.80 -2.62
CA GLN A 114 -1.33 16.53 -2.03
C GLN A 114 -1.65 17.83 -2.77
N GLY A 115 -0.64 18.54 -3.29
CA GLY A 115 -0.81 19.66 -4.22
C GLY A 115 -1.30 19.24 -5.61
N GLY A 116 -1.38 17.93 -5.87
CA GLY A 116 -1.71 17.38 -7.18
C GLY A 116 -0.64 17.64 -8.23
N ASP A 117 0.60 17.89 -7.80
CA ASP A 117 1.75 18.17 -8.63
C ASP A 117 2.53 16.89 -8.95
N ASN A 118 2.98 16.76 -10.19
CA ASN A 118 3.78 15.63 -10.65
C ASN A 118 5.03 16.08 -11.42
N SER A 119 5.35 17.37 -11.42
CA SER A 119 6.44 17.99 -12.18
C SER A 119 7.82 17.40 -11.83
N THR A 120 8.09 17.08 -10.57
CA THR A 120 9.33 16.38 -10.17
C THR A 120 9.46 15.03 -10.88
N ASN A 121 8.37 14.26 -10.95
CA ASN A 121 8.34 12.99 -11.68
C ASN A 121 8.31 13.18 -13.20
N GLU A 122 7.80 14.30 -13.71
CA GLU A 122 7.89 14.66 -15.13
C GLU A 122 9.34 14.99 -15.53
N LEU A 123 10.06 15.74 -14.70
CA LEU A 123 11.50 16.01 -14.84
C LEU A 123 12.29 14.70 -14.79
N MET A 124 12.11 13.91 -13.74
CA MET A 124 12.83 12.64 -13.58
C MET A 124 12.48 11.61 -14.67
N GLY A 125 11.27 11.67 -15.21
CA GLY A 125 10.84 10.84 -16.33
C GLY A 125 11.71 11.03 -17.58
N LYS A 126 12.27 12.23 -17.79
CA LYS A 126 13.23 12.50 -18.87
C LYS A 126 14.57 11.78 -18.70
N PHE A 127 14.90 11.42 -17.47
CA PHE A 127 16.05 10.59 -17.11
C PHE A 127 15.67 9.13 -16.88
N ARG A 128 14.47 8.71 -17.28
CA ARG A 128 13.90 7.36 -17.09
C ARG A 128 13.72 6.95 -15.63
N LEU A 129 13.51 7.91 -14.74
CA LEU A 129 13.32 7.68 -13.32
C LEU A 129 11.94 8.16 -12.87
N LYS A 130 11.38 7.49 -11.87
CA LYS A 130 10.15 7.92 -11.21
C LYS A 130 10.22 7.63 -9.72
N PHE A 131 10.05 8.66 -8.90
CA PHE A 131 9.89 8.54 -7.47
C PHE A 131 8.53 7.92 -7.13
N LYS A 132 8.53 6.98 -6.19
CA LYS A 132 7.34 6.29 -5.72
C LYS A 132 7.37 6.10 -4.20
N GLN A 133 6.22 6.28 -3.58
CA GLN A 133 6.05 6.03 -2.15
C GLN A 133 6.40 4.57 -1.79
N LEU A 134 7.24 4.40 -0.77
CA LEU A 134 7.45 3.12 -0.09
C LEU A 134 6.28 2.90 0.88
N TYR A 135 5.63 1.73 0.79
CA TYR A 135 4.49 1.39 1.66
C TYR A 135 4.87 0.44 2.80
N SER A 136 5.99 -0.27 2.68
CA SER A 136 6.51 -1.13 3.74
C SER A 136 7.15 -0.30 4.85
N TYR A 137 7.41 -0.92 6.00
CA TYR A 137 8.20 -0.29 7.04
C TYR A 137 9.55 0.17 6.47
N PRO A 138 9.92 1.45 6.67
CA PRO A 138 11.14 2.00 6.10
C PRO A 138 12.37 1.32 6.70
N PRO A 139 13.36 0.91 5.90
CA PRO A 139 14.59 0.39 6.45
C PRO A 139 15.43 1.49 7.09
N ASP A 140 15.99 1.21 8.26
CA ASP A 140 16.88 2.15 8.96
C ASP A 140 18.22 2.31 8.24
N THR A 141 18.69 1.24 7.57
CA THR A 141 19.98 1.24 6.86
C THR A 141 19.95 0.53 5.51
N ILE A 142 20.78 1.03 4.60
CA ILE A 142 21.04 0.47 3.28
C ILE A 142 22.45 -0.12 3.28
N GLU A 143 22.57 -1.38 2.88
CA GLU A 143 23.83 -2.13 2.80
C GLU A 143 24.03 -2.80 1.42
N ASP A 144 22.99 -2.86 0.58
CA ASP A 144 23.04 -3.42 -0.77
C ASP A 144 23.48 -2.34 -1.78
N PHE A 145 24.80 -2.21 -1.92
CA PHE A 145 25.45 -1.29 -2.85
C PHE A 145 26.06 -2.06 -4.04
N VAL A 146 25.80 -1.58 -5.24
CA VAL A 146 26.43 -2.06 -6.47
C VAL A 146 27.75 -1.31 -6.68
N PRO A 147 28.79 -1.95 -7.22
CA PRO A 147 30.04 -1.27 -7.54
C PRO A 147 29.81 -0.10 -8.49
N HIS A 148 30.12 1.10 -8.00
CA HIS A 148 30.09 2.37 -8.71
C HIS A 148 31.06 3.32 -8.03
N TYR A 149 31.58 4.34 -8.71
CA TYR A 149 32.39 5.37 -8.03
C TYR A 149 31.68 5.96 -6.78
N LEU A 150 30.34 6.03 -6.80
CA LEU A 150 29.53 6.56 -5.70
C LEU A 150 29.64 5.72 -4.43
N THR A 151 29.91 4.42 -4.55
CA THR A 151 29.89 3.45 -3.45
C THR A 151 31.28 3.07 -2.96
N SER A 152 32.34 3.73 -3.45
CA SER A 152 33.69 3.55 -2.92
C SER A 152 33.73 3.93 -1.43
N GLU A 153 34.21 3.02 -0.59
CA GLU A 153 34.27 3.16 0.88
C GLU A 153 32.88 3.35 1.55
N VAL A 154 31.82 2.93 0.86
CA VAL A 154 30.44 2.96 1.37
C VAL A 154 29.94 1.52 1.50
N ASN A 155 29.79 1.06 2.74
CA ASN A 155 29.22 -0.26 3.03
C ASN A 155 27.87 -0.18 3.77
N ARG A 156 27.57 0.98 4.39
CA ARG A 156 26.33 1.19 5.12
C ARG A 156 25.93 2.67 5.13
N CYS A 157 24.69 2.97 4.75
CA CYS A 157 24.11 4.32 4.87
C CYS A 157 22.83 4.29 5.69
N TYR A 158 22.51 5.40 6.34
CA TYR A 158 21.28 5.59 7.11
C TYR A 158 20.29 6.44 6.32
N PHE A 159 19.07 5.93 6.21
CA PHE A 159 17.94 6.60 5.57
C PHE A 159 16.81 6.70 6.60
N TYR A 160 15.94 7.69 6.45
CA TYR A 160 14.78 7.94 7.29
C TYR A 160 13.55 8.19 6.42
N GLU A 161 12.58 7.27 6.52
CA GLU A 161 11.39 7.27 5.68
C GLU A 161 11.70 7.40 4.16
N PRO A 162 12.58 6.54 3.61
CA PRO A 162 12.90 6.59 2.21
C PRO A 162 11.68 6.27 1.34
N ILE A 163 11.70 6.82 0.14
CA ILE A 163 10.85 6.37 -0.96
C ILE A 163 11.62 5.33 -1.80
N TYR A 164 11.18 5.06 -3.02
CA TYR A 164 12.01 4.31 -3.97
C TYR A 164 11.93 4.89 -5.39
N LEU A 165 12.90 4.50 -6.20
CA LEU A 165 13.09 4.91 -7.58
C LEU A 165 12.71 3.76 -8.51
N LYS A 166 11.71 3.98 -9.37
CA LYS A 166 11.38 3.08 -10.47
C LYS A 166 12.12 3.51 -11.74
N VAL A 167 12.94 2.61 -12.27
CA VAL A 167 13.56 2.78 -13.60
C VAL A 167 12.51 2.42 -14.68
N LEU A 168 12.26 3.35 -15.61
CA LEU A 168 11.21 3.21 -16.62
C LEU A 168 11.71 2.39 -17.84
N PRO A 169 10.94 1.42 -18.35
CA PRO A 169 11.39 0.45 -19.37
C PRO A 169 11.43 0.98 -20.83
N GLU A 170 11.06 2.23 -21.08
CA GLU A 170 10.95 2.81 -22.44
C GLU A 170 12.27 2.82 -23.22
N LYS A 171 12.20 2.93 -24.57
CA LYS A 171 13.39 3.07 -25.43
C LYS A 171 14.26 4.23 -24.93
N LEU A 172 15.57 4.04 -24.93
CA LEU A 172 16.53 5.10 -24.60
C LEU A 172 16.18 6.36 -25.42
N PRO A 173 15.96 7.51 -24.78
CA PRO A 173 15.97 8.80 -25.47
C PRO A 173 17.30 8.93 -26.21
N ASP A 174 17.29 9.59 -27.38
CA ASP A 174 18.48 9.72 -28.25
C ASP A 174 19.72 10.33 -27.58
N LYS A 175 19.62 10.87 -26.35
CA LYS A 175 20.67 11.62 -25.63
C LYS A 175 21.26 10.92 -24.40
N LEU A 176 20.74 9.77 -23.97
CA LEU A 176 21.33 9.00 -22.86
C LEU A 176 22.40 8.05 -23.40
N LEU A 177 23.65 8.19 -22.93
CA LEU A 177 24.76 7.30 -23.30
C LEU A 177 24.48 5.86 -22.88
N TYR A 178 23.94 5.71 -21.67
CA TYR A 178 23.74 4.44 -20.99
C TYR A 178 22.38 4.40 -20.29
N PRO A 179 21.80 3.21 -20.05
CA PRO A 179 20.69 3.08 -19.12
C PRO A 179 21.10 3.57 -17.73
N PRO A 180 20.18 4.16 -16.93
CA PRO A 180 20.48 4.57 -15.56
C PRO A 180 21.01 3.39 -14.73
N SER A 181 22.13 3.62 -14.04
CA SER A 181 22.80 2.64 -13.18
C SER A 181 22.15 2.65 -11.80
N VAL A 182 21.54 1.54 -11.40
CA VAL A 182 21.07 1.34 -10.01
C VAL A 182 22.28 1.11 -9.13
N VAL A 183 22.52 2.04 -8.21
CA VAL A 183 23.72 2.09 -7.36
C VAL A 183 23.46 1.49 -5.98
N ALA A 184 22.26 1.68 -5.43
CA ALA A 184 21.85 1.07 -4.17
C ALA A 184 20.38 0.65 -4.21
N LYS A 185 20.05 -0.38 -3.42
CA LYS A 185 18.70 -0.93 -3.31
C LYS A 185 18.21 -0.97 -1.87
N LEU A 186 16.90 -0.80 -1.70
CA LEU A 186 16.23 -1.02 -0.43
C LEU A 186 16.30 -2.52 -0.04
N PRO A 187 16.62 -2.84 1.22
CA PRO A 187 16.53 -4.21 1.71
C PRO A 187 15.09 -4.73 1.61
N LYS A 188 14.95 -6.06 1.53
CA LYS A 188 13.70 -6.82 1.37
C LYS A 188 12.96 -6.60 0.04
N THR A 189 12.74 -5.36 -0.40
CA THR A 189 11.99 -5.10 -1.66
C THR A 189 12.88 -5.20 -2.89
N GLY A 190 14.18 -4.89 -2.77
CA GLY A 190 15.11 -4.83 -3.90
C GLY A 190 14.86 -3.64 -4.83
N ASP A 191 13.98 -2.71 -4.46
CA ASP A 191 13.72 -1.49 -5.22
C ASP A 191 14.91 -0.54 -5.14
N ALA A 192 15.17 0.23 -6.19
CA ALA A 192 16.30 1.16 -6.19
C ALA A 192 16.07 2.34 -5.22
N CYS A 193 17.09 2.72 -4.45
CA CYS A 193 17.07 3.92 -3.60
C CYS A 193 18.13 4.96 -3.98
N LEU A 194 19.12 4.57 -4.79
CA LEU A 194 20.11 5.48 -5.38
C LEU A 194 20.35 5.08 -6.84
N VAL A 195 20.22 6.04 -7.75
CA VAL A 195 20.41 5.81 -9.19
C VAL A 195 21.27 6.94 -9.78
N ALA A 196 22.20 6.56 -10.66
CA ALA A 196 23.05 7.49 -11.40
C ALA A 196 22.78 7.37 -12.91
N ALA A 197 22.82 8.49 -13.64
CA ALA A 197 22.69 8.52 -15.10
C ALA A 197 23.65 9.54 -15.72
N GLU A 198 24.17 9.22 -16.91
CA GLU A 198 25.12 10.06 -17.65
C GLU A 198 24.65 10.28 -19.10
N LEU A 199 24.83 11.51 -19.61
CA LEU A 199 24.45 11.97 -20.94
C LEU A 199 25.69 12.18 -21.82
N GLU A 200 25.50 12.19 -23.15
CA GLU A 200 26.59 12.24 -24.16
C GLU A 200 27.59 13.38 -23.96
N GLU A 201 27.11 14.56 -23.57
CA GLU A 201 27.92 15.75 -23.35
C GLU A 201 28.52 15.84 -21.94
N GLY A 202 28.52 14.72 -21.19
CA GLY A 202 29.06 14.64 -19.82
C GLY A 202 28.13 15.19 -18.74
N GLY A 203 26.85 15.42 -19.08
CA GLY A 203 25.82 15.78 -18.11
C GLY A 203 25.51 14.59 -17.21
N ARG A 204 25.36 14.83 -15.90
CA ARG A 204 25.22 13.76 -14.89
C ARG A 204 24.04 13.99 -13.99
N VAL A 205 23.32 12.91 -13.67
CA VAL A 205 22.16 12.97 -12.79
C VAL A 205 22.32 11.93 -11.69
N VAL A 206 22.15 12.35 -10.44
CA VAL A 206 22.01 11.45 -9.30
C VAL A 206 20.61 11.66 -8.70
N ALA A 207 19.88 10.56 -8.55
CA ALA A 207 18.59 10.55 -7.88
C ALA A 207 18.67 9.70 -6.60
N ILE A 208 18.22 10.25 -5.48
CA ILE A 208 18.28 9.61 -4.16
C ILE A 208 16.87 9.57 -3.56
N ALA A 209 16.53 8.42 -3.00
CA ALA A 209 15.23 8.19 -2.39
C ALA A 209 15.10 8.71 -0.95
N ASP A 210 16.08 9.50 -0.50
CA ASP A 210 16.01 10.25 0.74
C ASP A 210 17.04 11.40 0.73
N HIS A 211 16.64 12.56 1.24
CA HIS A 211 17.50 13.73 1.37
C HIS A 211 18.17 13.81 2.74
N ILE A 212 17.75 13.00 3.72
CA ILE A 212 18.23 13.15 5.10
C ILE A 212 19.74 12.89 5.23
N ILE A 213 20.34 12.14 4.30
CA ILE A 213 21.79 11.90 4.27
C ILE A 213 22.62 13.20 4.18
N PHE A 214 21.99 14.30 3.75
CA PHE A 214 22.60 15.63 3.63
C PHE A 214 22.42 16.48 4.89
N GLU A 215 21.55 16.08 5.82
CA GLU A 215 21.31 16.79 7.07
C GLU A 215 22.45 16.60 8.08
N ASP A 216 22.76 17.66 8.82
CA ASP A 216 23.86 17.67 9.80
C ASP A 216 23.73 16.54 10.85
N ASN A 217 22.50 16.19 11.25
CA ASN A 217 22.23 15.13 12.24
C ASN A 217 22.51 13.72 11.73
N TYR A 218 22.51 13.51 10.40
CA TYR A 218 22.61 12.18 9.77
C TYR A 218 23.83 12.04 8.88
N LEU A 219 24.51 13.14 8.53
CA LEU A 219 25.71 13.14 7.69
C LEU A 219 26.82 12.26 8.28
N GLN A 220 26.95 12.23 9.61
CA GLN A 220 27.97 11.47 10.32
C GLN A 220 27.58 10.00 10.60
N TYR A 221 26.38 9.57 10.21
CA TYR A 221 25.91 8.21 10.49
C TYR A 221 26.33 7.24 9.38
N GLY A 222 26.86 6.08 9.78
CA GLY A 222 27.38 5.08 8.84
C GLY A 222 28.45 5.69 7.93
N ASN A 223 28.31 5.52 6.62
CA ASN A 223 29.15 6.13 5.59
C ASN A 223 28.43 7.25 4.82
N ASN A 224 27.40 7.89 5.39
CA ASN A 224 26.65 8.96 4.73
C ASN A 224 27.57 10.08 4.20
N GLN A 225 28.49 10.59 5.04
CA GLN A 225 29.47 11.60 4.62
C GLN A 225 30.29 11.16 3.40
N GLN A 226 30.77 9.91 3.39
CA GLN A 226 31.57 9.39 2.29
C GLN A 226 30.74 9.26 1.00
N LEU A 227 29.51 8.77 1.11
CA LEU A 227 28.58 8.69 -0.02
C LEU A 227 28.30 10.09 -0.60
N VAL A 228 28.03 11.08 0.26
CA VAL A 228 27.81 12.48 -0.13
C VAL A 228 29.03 13.03 -0.86
N LEU A 229 30.24 12.82 -0.33
CA LEU A 229 31.48 13.25 -0.98
C LEU A 229 31.67 12.60 -2.36
N ASN A 230 31.40 11.30 -2.47
CA ASN A 230 31.48 10.59 -3.75
C ASN A 230 30.45 11.12 -4.76
N ILE A 231 29.22 11.41 -4.33
CA ILE A 231 28.17 12.02 -5.17
C ILE A 231 28.64 13.36 -5.73
N PHE A 232 29.12 14.27 -4.89
CA PHE A 232 29.56 15.59 -5.33
C PHE A 232 30.80 15.52 -6.23
N ARG A 233 31.78 14.65 -5.94
CA ARG A 233 32.94 14.41 -6.82
C ARG A 233 32.52 13.86 -8.19
N TRP A 234 31.57 12.93 -8.20
CA TRP A 234 31.06 12.34 -9.44
C TRP A 234 30.26 13.37 -10.25
N LEU A 235 29.35 14.12 -9.63
CA LEU A 235 28.63 15.20 -10.31
C LEU A 235 29.57 16.29 -10.84
N ALA A 236 30.68 16.57 -10.14
CA ALA A 236 31.70 17.50 -10.60
C ALA A 236 32.63 16.95 -11.71
N ALA A 237 32.45 15.69 -12.14
CA ALA A 237 33.34 14.98 -13.06
C ALA A 237 34.80 14.89 -12.58
N GLN A 238 34.99 14.73 -11.26
CA GLN A 238 36.30 14.55 -10.61
C GLN A 238 36.66 13.08 -10.35
N ASN A 239 35.74 12.15 -10.60
CA ASN A 239 36.02 10.72 -10.52
C ASN A 239 37.00 10.31 -11.62
N PHE A 240 38.09 9.61 -11.26
CA PHE A 240 39.10 9.23 -12.24
C PHE A 240 38.71 8.00 -13.07
N ILE A 241 37.80 7.18 -12.58
CA ILE A 241 37.31 5.96 -13.23
C ILE A 241 35.92 5.64 -12.69
N ASP A 242 35.06 5.05 -13.52
CA ASP A 242 33.78 4.49 -13.11
C ASP A 242 33.84 2.96 -13.16
N CYS A 243 33.25 2.32 -12.15
CA CYS A 243 33.09 0.87 -12.08
C CYS A 243 31.62 0.52 -12.29
N PHE A 244 31.30 -0.53 -13.02
CA PHE A 244 29.93 -1.03 -13.16
C PHE A 244 29.93 -2.47 -13.72
N ASP A 245 28.75 -3.05 -13.88
CA ASP A 245 28.56 -4.41 -14.42
C ASP A 245 29.39 -5.49 -13.70
N ALA A 246 29.50 -5.37 -12.38
CA ALA A 246 30.07 -6.45 -11.57
C ALA A 246 29.17 -7.69 -11.67
N GLN A 247 29.73 -8.79 -12.12
CA GLN A 247 29.01 -10.04 -12.40
C GLN A 247 29.78 -11.22 -11.81
N ILE A 248 29.06 -12.02 -11.04
CA ILE A 248 29.43 -13.38 -10.66
C ILE A 248 28.14 -14.19 -10.54
N ASN A 249 28.22 -15.50 -10.72
CA ASN A 249 27.11 -16.36 -10.36
C ASN A 249 26.84 -16.26 -8.85
N THR A 250 25.60 -15.99 -8.47
CA THR A 250 25.17 -15.91 -7.06
C THR A 250 25.37 -17.23 -6.32
N GLU A 251 25.39 -18.34 -7.06
CA GLU A 251 25.75 -19.67 -6.57
C GLU A 251 26.96 -20.20 -7.33
N VAL A 252 27.97 -20.65 -6.60
CA VAL A 252 29.20 -21.22 -7.15
C VAL A 252 29.40 -22.61 -6.55
N LEU A 253 29.86 -23.56 -7.34
CA LEU A 253 30.01 -24.93 -6.89
C LEU A 253 31.35 -25.13 -6.21
N ASP A 254 31.33 -25.91 -5.14
CA ASP A 254 32.53 -26.30 -4.43
C ASP A 254 33.56 -26.91 -5.38
N GLY A 255 34.77 -26.37 -5.37
CA GLY A 255 35.87 -26.81 -6.20
C GLY A 255 35.76 -26.44 -7.70
N VAL A 256 34.72 -25.73 -8.14
CA VAL A 256 34.55 -25.31 -9.53
C VAL A 256 34.90 -23.83 -9.69
N ALA A 257 35.83 -23.53 -10.58
CA ALA A 257 36.18 -22.14 -10.91
C ALA A 257 35.02 -21.46 -11.66
N THR A 258 34.68 -20.25 -11.26
CA THR A 258 33.76 -19.36 -11.97
C THR A 258 34.45 -18.05 -12.33
N THR A 259 33.85 -17.29 -13.26
CA THR A 259 34.39 -16.00 -13.66
C THR A 259 33.68 -14.88 -12.90
N PHE A 260 34.44 -14.10 -12.13
CA PHE A 260 34.03 -12.77 -11.70
C PHE A 260 34.44 -11.77 -12.77
N SER A 261 33.57 -10.85 -13.16
CA SER A 261 33.92 -9.77 -14.08
C SER A 261 33.39 -8.41 -13.64
N ILE A 262 34.07 -7.34 -14.02
CA ILE A 262 33.66 -5.95 -13.80
C ILE A 262 34.11 -5.08 -14.98
N SER A 263 33.34 -4.06 -15.31
CA SER A 263 33.67 -3.06 -16.31
C SER A 263 34.20 -1.80 -15.64
N LEU A 264 35.25 -1.23 -16.23
CA LEU A 264 35.82 0.06 -15.86
C LEU A 264 35.71 1.02 -17.03
N SER A 265 35.12 2.20 -16.83
CA SER A 265 35.06 3.25 -17.85
C SER A 265 35.94 4.43 -17.49
N ASN A 266 36.61 4.99 -18.50
CA ASN A 266 37.30 6.26 -18.39
C ASN A 266 36.32 7.41 -18.73
N PRO A 267 35.85 8.18 -17.74
CA PRO A 267 34.89 9.26 -17.96
C PRO A 267 35.51 10.51 -18.61
N HIS A 268 36.83 10.54 -18.83
CA HIS A 268 37.53 11.75 -19.23
C HIS A 268 37.94 11.75 -20.70
N GLY A 269 38.10 12.96 -21.25
CA GLY A 269 38.68 13.23 -22.57
C GLY A 269 40.17 12.90 -22.69
N THR A 270 40.82 12.53 -21.58
CA THR A 270 42.24 12.15 -21.53
C THR A 270 42.40 10.67 -21.27
N ARG A 271 43.44 10.08 -21.85
CA ARG A 271 43.82 8.69 -21.58
C ARG A 271 44.24 8.52 -20.12
N LEU A 272 43.80 7.43 -19.51
CA LEU A 272 44.32 6.96 -18.22
C LEU A 272 45.41 5.93 -18.47
N GLU A 273 46.46 5.96 -17.66
CA GLU A 273 47.58 5.02 -17.74
C GLU A 273 47.79 4.35 -16.39
N TYR A 274 48.21 3.08 -16.42
CA TYR A 274 48.57 2.29 -15.25
C TYR A 274 47.50 2.29 -14.14
N ILE A 275 46.34 1.71 -14.46
CA ILE A 275 45.28 1.44 -13.49
C ILE A 275 45.51 0.03 -12.93
N ASP A 276 45.76 -0.05 -11.63
CA ASP A 276 46.00 -1.28 -10.90
C ASP A 276 44.70 -1.73 -10.24
N CYS A 277 44.30 -2.98 -10.47
CA CYS A 277 43.06 -3.56 -9.96
C CYS A 277 43.40 -4.82 -9.18
N LEU A 278 43.20 -4.80 -7.86
CA LEU A 278 43.44 -5.93 -6.98
C LEU A 278 42.11 -6.53 -6.53
N LEU A 279 41.88 -7.79 -6.88
CA LEU A 279 40.76 -8.57 -6.37
C LEU A 279 41.22 -9.42 -5.17
N GLU A 280 40.52 -9.29 -4.06
CA GLU A 280 40.70 -10.11 -2.88
C GLU A 280 39.41 -10.86 -2.55
N SER A 281 39.50 -11.91 -1.75
CA SER A 281 38.35 -12.65 -1.22
C SER A 281 38.46 -12.80 0.28
N ASP A 282 37.33 -13.10 0.93
CA ASP A 282 37.37 -13.69 2.27
C ASP A 282 37.96 -15.12 2.25
N SER A 283 38.12 -15.71 3.44
CA SER A 283 38.69 -17.06 3.59
C SER A 283 37.87 -18.10 2.83
N GLY A 284 38.54 -19.05 2.17
CA GLY A 284 37.87 -20.18 1.50
C GLY A 284 37.58 -19.96 0.01
N VAL A 285 38.17 -18.94 -0.62
CA VAL A 285 38.14 -18.74 -2.08
C VAL A 285 39.56 -18.61 -2.62
N GLU A 286 39.88 -19.39 -3.64
CA GLU A 286 41.12 -19.30 -4.41
C GLU A 286 40.88 -18.37 -5.62
N ILE A 287 41.65 -17.30 -5.75
CA ILE A 287 41.66 -16.43 -6.94
C ILE A 287 42.83 -16.87 -7.82
N ALA A 288 42.56 -17.28 -9.06
CA ALA A 288 43.61 -17.70 -9.98
C ALA A 288 44.58 -16.55 -10.26
N GLU A 289 45.88 -16.85 -10.27
CA GLU A 289 46.91 -15.83 -10.50
C GLU A 289 46.87 -15.27 -11.94
N PRO A 290 47.08 -13.95 -12.12
CA PRO A 290 47.33 -12.96 -11.08
C PRO A 290 46.02 -12.36 -10.50
N SER A 291 45.95 -12.23 -9.17
CA SER A 291 44.87 -11.50 -8.47
C SER A 291 44.93 -9.99 -8.73
N ALA A 292 46.12 -9.45 -8.98
CA ALA A 292 46.35 -8.09 -9.44
C ALA A 292 46.37 -8.02 -10.98
N LYS A 293 45.57 -7.13 -11.55
CA LYS A 293 45.54 -6.82 -12.99
C LYS A 293 45.91 -5.37 -13.22
N VAL A 294 46.65 -5.12 -14.29
CA VAL A 294 47.10 -3.78 -14.67
C VAL A 294 46.55 -3.41 -16.03
N ILE A 295 45.71 -2.38 -16.10
CA ILE A 295 45.32 -1.75 -17.36
C ILE A 295 46.39 -0.73 -17.69
N ARG A 296 47.26 -1.07 -18.64
CA ARG A 296 48.36 -0.18 -19.07
C ARG A 296 47.86 1.17 -19.59
N SER A 297 46.75 1.16 -20.32
CA SER A 297 46.16 2.36 -20.92
C SER A 297 44.67 2.15 -21.16
N LEU A 298 43.83 3.09 -20.71
CA LEU A 298 42.42 3.17 -21.02
C LEU A 298 42.16 4.47 -21.79
N ALA A 299 41.73 4.35 -23.04
CA ALA A 299 41.51 5.51 -23.92
C ALA A 299 40.35 6.39 -23.42
N PRO A 300 40.28 7.66 -23.86
CA PRO A 300 39.18 8.56 -23.51
C PRO A 300 37.81 7.95 -23.84
N TYR A 301 36.85 8.03 -22.91
CA TYR A 301 35.49 7.54 -23.10
C TYR A 301 35.42 6.07 -23.56
N ARG A 302 36.38 5.25 -23.12
CA ARG A 302 36.43 3.81 -23.39
C ARG A 302 36.31 3.01 -22.12
N GLU A 303 35.83 1.80 -22.32
CA GLU A 303 35.63 0.79 -21.28
C GLU A 303 36.68 -0.32 -21.40
N ALA A 304 37.05 -0.88 -20.27
CA ALA A 304 37.83 -2.11 -20.16
C ALA A 304 37.09 -3.09 -19.25
N LYS A 305 36.90 -4.31 -19.75
CA LYS A 305 36.35 -5.41 -18.95
C LYS A 305 37.49 -6.19 -18.30
N LEU A 306 37.39 -6.39 -16.99
CA LEU A 306 38.31 -7.21 -16.21
C LEU A 306 37.59 -8.48 -15.77
N GLU A 307 38.30 -9.61 -15.81
CA GLU A 307 37.74 -10.93 -15.49
C GLU A 307 38.72 -11.75 -14.65
N TRP A 308 38.31 -12.31 -13.51
CA TRP A 308 39.13 -13.20 -12.68
C TRP A 308 38.46 -14.56 -12.57
N GLN A 309 39.27 -15.63 -12.51
CA GLN A 309 38.77 -16.95 -12.15
C GLN A 309 38.80 -17.10 -10.63
N VAL A 310 37.65 -17.35 -10.01
CA VAL A 310 37.49 -17.53 -8.57
C VAL A 310 36.94 -18.93 -8.31
N LYS A 311 37.57 -19.67 -7.40
CA LYS A 311 37.23 -21.05 -7.08
C LYS A 311 37.02 -21.18 -5.57
N PRO A 312 35.78 -21.38 -5.10
CA PRO A 312 35.56 -21.62 -3.68
C PRO A 312 36.07 -23.02 -3.31
N THR A 313 36.62 -23.13 -2.10
CA THR A 313 37.16 -24.36 -1.51
C THR A 313 36.45 -24.73 -0.21
N GLN A 314 35.50 -23.93 0.22
CA GLN A 314 34.68 -24.14 1.42
C GLN A 314 33.22 -23.85 1.08
N LEU A 315 32.30 -24.61 1.67
CA LEU A 315 30.86 -24.36 1.56
C LEU A 315 30.49 -23.16 2.45
N GLY A 316 29.65 -22.24 1.97
CA GLY A 316 29.29 -21.02 2.72
C GLY A 316 29.12 -19.78 1.85
N THR A 317 28.81 -18.64 2.48
CA THR A 317 28.74 -17.34 1.79
C THR A 317 30.13 -16.72 1.71
N HIS A 318 30.49 -16.22 0.53
CA HIS A 318 31.78 -15.60 0.26
C HIS A 318 31.62 -14.20 -0.33
N LYS A 319 32.55 -13.30 0.01
CA LYS A 319 32.61 -11.93 -0.48
C LYS A 319 33.91 -11.67 -1.21
N LEU A 320 33.81 -10.94 -2.32
CA LEU A 320 34.95 -10.41 -3.06
C LEU A 320 35.13 -8.93 -2.73
N LYS A 321 36.38 -8.49 -2.65
CA LYS A 321 36.79 -7.09 -2.45
C LYS A 321 37.57 -6.62 -3.65
N LEU A 322 37.34 -5.37 -4.08
CA LEU A 322 38.06 -4.78 -5.20
C LEU A 322 38.73 -3.47 -4.77
N ILE A 323 40.02 -3.35 -5.08
CA ILE A 323 40.78 -2.11 -4.94
C ILE A 323 41.17 -1.67 -6.35
N VAL A 324 40.78 -0.46 -6.73
CA VAL A 324 41.18 0.16 -8.00
C VAL A 324 42.05 1.37 -7.70
N ASP A 325 43.34 1.24 -7.98
CA ASP A 325 44.33 2.29 -7.77
C ASP A 325 44.87 2.79 -9.12
N ARG A 326 45.40 4.01 -9.11
CA ARG A 326 46.12 4.57 -10.25
C ARG A 326 47.39 5.21 -9.72
N LEU A 327 48.50 4.83 -10.33
CA LEU A 327 49.81 5.40 -10.05
C LEU A 327 49.72 6.95 -10.11
N LYS A 328 49.90 7.60 -8.94
CA LYS A 328 49.91 9.06 -8.70
C LYS A 328 48.56 9.74 -8.40
N THR A 329 47.46 9.02 -8.17
CA THR A 329 46.25 9.63 -7.57
C THR A 329 46.19 9.38 -6.07
N PRO A 330 45.77 10.36 -5.25
CA PRO A 330 45.77 10.22 -3.80
C PRO A 330 44.69 9.27 -3.25
N ASN A 331 43.64 8.99 -4.04
CA ASN A 331 42.43 8.31 -3.55
C ASN A 331 42.14 7.06 -4.41
N PRO A 332 42.57 5.85 -4.00
CA PRO A 332 42.12 4.62 -4.63
C PRO A 332 40.62 4.42 -4.41
N LEU A 333 39.97 3.66 -5.29
CA LEU A 333 38.60 3.19 -5.04
C LEU A 333 38.65 1.89 -4.28
N PHE A 334 37.85 1.80 -3.22
CA PHE A 334 37.81 0.64 -2.35
C PHE A 334 36.38 0.11 -2.22
N PHE A 335 36.17 -1.13 -2.64
CA PHE A 335 34.89 -1.82 -2.56
C PHE A 335 35.02 -2.99 -1.60
N ASP A 336 34.55 -2.78 -0.36
CA ASP A 336 34.52 -3.80 0.70
C ASP A 336 33.70 -5.05 0.34
N THR A 337 32.75 -4.89 -0.59
CA THR A 337 31.99 -5.99 -1.19
C THR A 337 31.70 -5.59 -2.63
N VAL A 338 32.52 -6.09 -3.57
CA VAL A 338 32.30 -5.89 -5.02
C VAL A 338 31.32 -6.92 -5.58
N ALA A 339 31.29 -8.11 -4.96
CA ALA A 339 30.35 -9.17 -5.26
C ALA A 339 30.24 -10.14 -4.07
N GLN A 340 29.10 -10.82 -3.96
CA GLN A 340 28.84 -11.85 -2.96
C GLN A 340 28.21 -13.06 -3.63
N PHE A 341 28.63 -14.27 -3.23
CA PHE A 341 28.10 -15.52 -3.77
C PHE A 341 28.07 -16.62 -2.70
N GLN A 342 27.23 -17.63 -2.91
CA GLN A 342 27.11 -18.81 -2.05
C GLN A 342 27.84 -20.00 -2.68
N CYS A 343 28.80 -20.58 -1.96
CA CYS A 343 29.39 -21.87 -2.30
C CYS A 343 28.47 -23.02 -1.84
N ILE A 344 28.13 -23.91 -2.77
CA ILE A 344 27.22 -25.05 -2.56
C ILE A 344 27.88 -26.37 -2.98
N PRO A 345 27.46 -27.52 -2.41
CA PRO A 345 28.02 -28.81 -2.78
C PRO A 345 27.95 -29.02 -4.29
N ASN A 346 28.98 -29.67 -4.84
CA ASN A 346 29.03 -30.07 -6.25
C ASN A 346 28.11 -31.28 -6.55
N VAL A 347 27.08 -31.45 -5.73
CA VAL A 347 25.96 -32.36 -5.85
C VAL A 347 24.72 -31.67 -5.33
N GLU A 348 23.71 -31.59 -6.16
CA GLU A 348 22.37 -31.25 -5.69
C GLU A 348 21.69 -32.51 -5.21
N ILE A 349 21.20 -32.51 -3.97
CA ILE A 349 20.31 -33.56 -3.44
C ILE A 349 19.09 -32.85 -2.89
N ASP A 350 17.97 -33.02 -3.56
CA ASP A 350 16.72 -32.45 -3.10
C ASP A 350 15.61 -33.49 -3.11
N LEU A 351 14.65 -33.27 -2.23
CA LEU A 351 13.35 -33.91 -2.26
C LEU A 351 12.37 -32.91 -2.88
N VAL A 352 12.24 -32.96 -4.19
CA VAL A 352 11.38 -32.04 -4.92
C VAL A 352 9.98 -32.62 -4.94
N ILE A 353 9.02 -31.91 -4.35
CA ILE A 353 7.60 -32.17 -4.54
C ILE A 353 7.16 -31.34 -5.75
N GLN A 354 7.00 -31.94 -6.92
CA GLN A 354 6.62 -31.27 -8.17
C GLN A 354 5.11 -31.33 -8.39
N ASN A 355 4.47 -30.18 -8.64
CA ASN A 355 3.15 -30.13 -9.27
C ASN A 355 3.30 -30.04 -10.81
N HIS A 356 2.18 -29.95 -11.55
CA HIS A 356 2.19 -29.76 -13.03
C HIS A 356 2.90 -28.49 -13.53
N HIS A 357 3.36 -27.61 -12.62
CA HIS A 357 4.04 -26.34 -12.89
C HIS A 357 5.41 -26.22 -12.19
N GLU A 358 6.05 -27.33 -11.80
CA GLU A 358 7.43 -27.41 -11.28
C GLU A 358 7.75 -26.69 -9.94
N ASN A 359 6.76 -26.16 -9.21
CA ASN A 359 6.97 -25.54 -7.88
C ASN A 359 6.85 -26.56 -6.73
N VAL A 360 7.61 -26.33 -5.64
CA VAL A 360 7.66 -27.13 -4.40
C VAL A 360 6.65 -26.62 -3.36
N PRO A 361 5.48 -27.26 -3.17
CA PRO A 361 4.51 -26.81 -2.19
C PRO A 361 4.76 -27.52 -0.85
N GLU A 362 5.19 -26.79 0.18
CA GLU A 362 5.04 -27.24 1.58
C GLU A 362 3.57 -27.21 2.02
N LEU A 363 2.76 -26.49 1.24
CA LEU A 363 1.31 -26.43 1.34
C LEU A 363 0.67 -27.18 0.17
N LEU A 364 0.12 -28.36 0.42
CA LEU A 364 -0.65 -29.08 -0.58
C LEU A 364 -2.12 -28.69 -0.51
N GLU A 365 -2.77 -28.65 -1.66
CA GLU A 365 -4.22 -28.63 -1.72
C GLU A 365 -4.75 -30.05 -1.88
N ILE A 366 -5.82 -30.38 -1.16
CA ILE A 366 -6.47 -31.69 -1.25
C ILE A 366 -6.74 -32.06 -2.72
N GLY A 367 -6.46 -33.32 -3.08
CA GLY A 367 -6.84 -33.88 -4.37
C GLY A 367 -5.98 -33.44 -5.57
N LYS A 368 -5.01 -32.53 -5.38
CA LYS A 368 -4.02 -32.21 -6.41
C LYS A 368 -2.80 -33.15 -6.24
N PRO A 369 -2.61 -34.15 -7.12
CA PRO A 369 -1.46 -35.03 -7.04
C PRO A 369 -0.18 -34.26 -7.33
N VAL A 370 0.87 -34.59 -6.58
CA VAL A 370 2.19 -34.03 -6.79
C VAL A 370 3.19 -35.18 -6.88
N GLU A 371 4.11 -35.07 -7.82
CA GLU A 371 5.23 -35.99 -7.91
C GLU A 371 6.25 -35.63 -6.83
N VAL A 372 6.95 -36.63 -6.28
CA VAL A 372 8.07 -36.40 -5.37
C VAL A 372 9.29 -37.07 -5.95
N LYS A 373 10.37 -36.34 -6.17
CA LYS A 373 11.58 -36.85 -6.79
C LYS A 373 12.78 -36.53 -5.91
N ALA A 374 13.57 -37.56 -5.59
CA ALA A 374 14.92 -37.31 -5.14
C ALA A 374 15.76 -37.00 -6.36
N VAL A 375 16.21 -35.76 -6.42
CA VAL A 375 16.97 -35.29 -7.55
C VAL A 375 18.43 -35.23 -7.14
N PHE A 376 19.24 -36.03 -7.84
CA PHE A 376 20.69 -36.00 -7.77
C PHE A 376 21.18 -35.30 -9.01
N ARG A 377 21.84 -34.17 -8.85
CA ARG A 377 22.46 -33.51 -9.98
C ARG A 377 23.92 -33.28 -9.63
N PRO A 378 24.84 -34.12 -10.14
CA PRO A 378 26.23 -33.72 -10.18
C PRO A 378 26.29 -32.48 -11.06
N LYS A 379 26.84 -31.39 -10.54
CA LYS A 379 26.80 -30.13 -11.30
C LYS A 379 27.99 -29.99 -12.25
N THR A 380 29.00 -30.87 -12.15
CA THR A 380 30.17 -30.96 -13.05
C THR A 380 30.72 -32.39 -13.15
N ASP A 381 31.64 -32.66 -14.10
CA ASP A 381 32.34 -33.95 -14.30
C ASP A 381 33.31 -34.32 -13.15
N VAL A 382 33.40 -33.48 -12.13
CA VAL A 382 34.21 -33.73 -10.93
C VAL A 382 33.48 -34.75 -10.06
N VAL A 383 34.15 -35.87 -9.73
CA VAL A 383 33.52 -37.01 -9.06
C VAL A 383 32.90 -36.61 -7.72
N ALA A 384 31.58 -36.67 -7.67
CA ALA A 384 30.80 -36.62 -6.46
C ALA A 384 31.03 -37.84 -5.57
N SER A 385 31.17 -37.65 -4.27
CA SER A 385 31.11 -38.72 -3.27
C SER A 385 29.74 -39.43 -3.31
N SER A 386 29.66 -40.76 -3.22
CA SER A 386 28.40 -41.54 -3.31
C SER A 386 27.46 -41.31 -2.12
N VAL A 387 26.14 -41.21 -2.35
CA VAL A 387 25.11 -40.88 -1.33
C VAL A 387 23.89 -41.82 -1.38
N GLN A 388 23.44 -42.39 -0.24
CA GLN A 388 22.27 -43.29 -0.17
C GLN A 388 21.00 -42.62 0.41
N LEU A 389 19.82 -42.84 -0.21
CA LEU A 389 18.54 -42.20 0.17
C LEU A 389 17.37 -43.16 0.49
N SER A 390 16.47 -42.76 1.38
CA SER A 390 15.13 -43.37 1.55
C SER A 390 14.06 -42.34 1.89
N VAL A 391 12.82 -42.56 1.42
CA VAL A 391 11.65 -41.72 1.74
C VAL A 391 10.73 -42.41 2.75
N ALA A 392 10.38 -41.71 3.82
CA ALA A 392 9.42 -42.18 4.81
C ALA A 392 8.33 -41.12 5.02
N THR A 393 7.08 -41.59 5.23
CA THR A 393 6.00 -40.75 5.77
C THR A 393 5.71 -41.15 7.20
N SER A 394 5.33 -40.18 8.01
CA SER A 394 4.83 -40.41 9.36
C SER A 394 3.30 -40.39 9.44
N SER A 395 2.60 -40.34 8.30
CA SER A 395 1.19 -39.94 8.23
C SER A 395 0.39 -40.82 7.27
N PRO A 396 -0.68 -41.50 7.72
CA PRO A 396 -1.49 -42.39 6.87
C PRO A 396 -2.34 -41.66 5.80
N GLN A 397 -2.56 -40.36 5.99
CA GLN A 397 -3.26 -39.44 5.09
C GLN A 397 -2.42 -38.97 3.89
N LEU A 398 -1.10 -39.23 3.93
CA LEU A 398 -0.18 -39.05 2.81
C LEU A 398 0.12 -40.43 2.21
N VAL A 399 -0.46 -40.70 1.05
CA VAL A 399 -0.16 -41.93 0.31
C VAL A 399 1.05 -41.67 -0.57
N VAL A 400 2.13 -42.42 -0.34
CA VAL A 400 3.36 -42.37 -1.12
C VAL A 400 3.56 -43.70 -1.83
N GLU A 401 3.45 -43.69 -3.15
CA GLU A 401 3.63 -44.87 -3.99
C GLU A 401 4.96 -44.75 -4.75
N PRO A 402 5.86 -45.76 -4.69
CA PRO A 402 7.10 -45.73 -5.46
C PRO A 402 6.78 -45.79 -6.94
N ILE A 403 7.44 -44.93 -7.72
CA ILE A 403 7.36 -44.92 -9.18
C ILE A 403 8.64 -45.53 -9.76
N GLU A 404 9.83 -45.16 -9.23
CA GLU A 404 11.14 -45.56 -9.77
C GLU A 404 12.27 -45.44 -8.72
N GLN A 405 13.23 -46.38 -8.65
CA GLN A 405 14.38 -46.37 -7.69
C GLN A 405 15.68 -46.95 -8.31
N SER A 406 16.73 -46.12 -8.47
CA SER A 406 18.04 -46.48 -9.06
C SER A 406 19.17 -45.58 -8.51
N GLU A 407 20.45 -45.84 -8.80
CA GLU A 407 21.61 -45.08 -8.27
C GLU A 407 21.58 -43.55 -8.51
N THR A 408 20.81 -43.05 -9.49
CA THR A 408 20.76 -41.63 -9.87
C THR A 408 19.34 -41.05 -9.99
N ASN A 409 18.30 -41.87 -9.80
CA ASN A 409 16.91 -41.45 -10.02
C ASN A 409 15.97 -42.17 -9.06
N TYR A 410 15.30 -41.40 -8.19
CA TYR A 410 14.31 -41.91 -7.26
C TYR A 410 13.04 -41.05 -7.33
N ARG A 411 11.90 -41.67 -7.58
CA ARG A 411 10.61 -40.99 -7.79
C ARG A 411 9.47 -41.69 -7.07
N TRP A 412 8.54 -40.88 -6.58
CA TRP A 412 7.35 -41.27 -5.84
C TRP A 412 6.16 -40.41 -6.26
N ARG A 413 4.93 -40.93 -6.12
CA ARG A 413 3.71 -40.14 -6.25
C ARG A 413 3.21 -39.82 -4.85
N LEU A 414 2.92 -38.54 -4.58
CA LEU A 414 2.35 -38.08 -3.33
C LEU A 414 0.97 -37.48 -3.58
N THR A 415 -0.05 -38.09 -2.97
CA THR A 415 -1.42 -37.56 -3.00
C THR A 415 -1.90 -37.37 -1.58
N ALA A 416 -2.29 -36.13 -1.27
CA ALA A 416 -2.99 -35.83 -0.03
C ALA A 416 -4.48 -36.15 -0.19
N GLN A 417 -4.96 -37.11 0.61
CA GLN A 417 -6.37 -37.52 0.57
C GLN A 417 -7.24 -36.65 1.49
N GLU A 418 -6.67 -36.07 2.53
CA GLU A 418 -7.38 -35.30 3.55
C GLU A 418 -6.56 -34.08 3.98
N ALA A 419 -7.23 -33.03 4.47
CA ALA A 419 -6.56 -31.90 5.12
C ALA A 419 -5.86 -32.37 6.39
N GLY A 420 -4.67 -31.84 6.66
CA GLY A 420 -3.89 -32.23 7.83
C GLY A 420 -2.39 -32.04 7.64
N ALA A 421 -1.64 -32.28 8.72
CA ALA A 421 -0.18 -32.22 8.70
C ALA A 421 0.40 -33.63 8.53
N GLY A 422 1.36 -33.76 7.61
CA GLY A 422 2.15 -34.97 7.47
C GLY A 422 3.60 -34.62 7.19
N THR A 423 4.54 -35.44 7.63
CA THR A 423 5.95 -35.26 7.25
C THR A 423 6.31 -36.27 6.19
N ILE A 424 6.97 -35.79 5.14
CA ILE A 424 7.75 -36.63 4.24
C ILE A 424 9.22 -36.37 4.52
N ALA A 425 10.02 -37.41 4.69
CA ALA A 425 11.44 -37.25 4.96
C ALA A 425 12.26 -38.07 3.99
N LEU A 426 13.15 -37.38 3.29
CA LEU A 426 14.26 -37.96 2.56
C LEU A 426 15.46 -38.04 3.50
N VAL A 427 15.98 -39.23 3.72
CA VAL A 427 17.07 -39.46 4.66
C VAL A 427 18.33 -39.80 3.88
N VAL A 428 19.34 -38.92 3.94
CA VAL A 428 20.71 -39.19 3.48
C VAL A 428 21.41 -40.02 4.56
N LYS A 429 21.82 -41.24 4.23
CA LYS A 429 22.33 -42.18 5.25
C LYS A 429 23.72 -41.81 5.78
N GLU A 430 24.56 -41.11 5.02
CA GLU A 430 25.98 -40.85 5.35
C GLU A 430 26.21 -39.60 6.22
N THR A 431 25.57 -38.48 5.90
CA THR A 431 25.69 -37.21 6.66
C THR A 431 24.68 -37.14 7.81
N GLY A 432 23.77 -38.12 7.92
CA GLY A 432 22.57 -38.04 8.76
C GLY A 432 21.64 -36.89 8.36
N GLN A 433 21.91 -36.26 7.20
CA GLN A 433 21.18 -35.12 6.70
C GLN A 433 19.78 -35.59 6.35
N ARG A 434 18.87 -35.21 7.23
CA ARG A 434 17.45 -35.48 7.07
C ARG A 434 16.85 -34.29 6.33
N ILE A 435 16.48 -34.52 5.09
CA ILE A 435 15.74 -33.57 4.27
C ILE A 435 14.26 -33.90 4.50
N SER A 436 13.75 -33.41 5.63
CA SER A 436 12.31 -33.45 5.91
C SER A 436 11.62 -32.31 5.21
N ARG A 437 10.45 -32.60 4.64
CA ARG A 437 9.45 -31.61 4.28
C ARG A 437 8.22 -31.87 5.13
N LEU A 438 7.87 -30.90 5.97
CA LEU A 438 6.55 -30.87 6.56
C LEU A 438 5.59 -30.47 5.45
N ILE A 439 4.54 -31.26 5.29
CA ILE A 439 3.49 -31.00 4.35
C ILE A 439 2.24 -30.64 5.14
N GLN A 440 1.71 -29.47 4.85
CA GLN A 440 0.44 -29.01 5.36
C GLN A 440 -0.58 -29.07 4.24
N VAL A 441 -1.61 -29.89 4.41
CA VAL A 441 -2.65 -30.03 3.41
C VAL A 441 -3.84 -29.16 3.81
N ARG A 442 -4.23 -28.21 2.95
CA ARG A 442 -5.38 -27.32 3.18
C ARG A 442 -6.38 -27.41 2.02
N PRO A 443 -7.65 -27.04 2.23
CA PRO A 443 -8.54 -26.68 1.12
C PRO A 443 -8.06 -25.35 0.49
N SER A 444 -8.21 -25.16 -0.83
CA SER A 444 -7.87 -23.89 -1.50
C SER A 444 -8.74 -22.73 -0.99
N VAL A 445 -8.28 -21.47 -1.05
CA VAL A 445 -9.09 -20.32 -0.60
C VAL A 445 -10.41 -20.23 -1.37
N GLN A 446 -10.39 -20.48 -2.69
CA GLN A 446 -11.60 -20.51 -3.50
C GLN A 446 -12.52 -21.68 -3.12
N ALA A 447 -11.98 -22.84 -2.77
CA ALA A 447 -12.80 -23.96 -2.27
C ALA A 447 -13.40 -23.66 -0.89
N GLN A 448 -12.65 -22.98 -0.01
CA GLN A 448 -13.17 -22.51 1.27
C GLN A 448 -14.29 -21.48 1.07
N ILE A 449 -14.10 -20.51 0.19
CA ILE A 449 -15.12 -19.52 -0.16
C ILE A 449 -16.37 -20.22 -0.72
N ALA A 450 -16.20 -21.13 -1.68
CA ALA A 450 -17.33 -21.87 -2.26
C ALA A 450 -18.07 -22.71 -1.22
N GLU A 451 -17.34 -23.33 -0.29
CA GLU A 451 -17.94 -24.08 0.81
C GLU A 451 -18.67 -23.16 1.80
N ILE A 452 -18.11 -22.01 2.17
CA ILE A 452 -18.77 -21.01 3.02
C ILE A 452 -20.04 -20.49 2.33
N GLU A 453 -19.97 -20.17 1.04
CA GLU A 453 -21.13 -19.70 0.28
C GLU A 453 -22.25 -20.75 0.27
N LYS A 454 -21.88 -22.01 0.05
CA LYS A 454 -22.82 -23.14 0.01
C LYS A 454 -23.41 -23.48 1.37
N THR A 455 -22.58 -23.58 2.41
CA THR A 455 -22.97 -24.13 3.72
C THR A 455 -23.41 -23.07 4.72
N ILE A 456 -22.99 -21.82 4.56
CA ILE A 456 -23.29 -20.73 5.49
C ILE A 456 -24.11 -19.64 4.82
N VAL A 457 -23.61 -19.03 3.73
CA VAL A 457 -24.26 -17.86 3.12
C VAL A 457 -25.66 -18.19 2.59
N ASN A 458 -25.81 -19.26 1.81
CA ASN A 458 -27.11 -19.60 1.21
C ASN A 458 -28.17 -19.95 2.27
N PRO A 459 -27.90 -20.82 3.27
CA PRO A 459 -28.86 -21.07 4.35
C PRO A 459 -29.21 -19.81 5.15
N LEU A 460 -28.23 -18.94 5.43
CA LEU A 460 -28.48 -17.69 6.14
C LEU A 460 -29.33 -16.72 5.33
N LYS A 461 -29.10 -16.60 4.02
CA LYS A 461 -29.95 -15.78 3.13
C LYS A 461 -31.40 -16.26 3.16
N ASP A 462 -31.62 -17.57 3.13
CA ASP A 462 -32.96 -18.15 3.17
C ASP A 462 -33.64 -17.90 4.53
N GLU A 463 -32.93 -18.08 5.65
CA GLU A 463 -33.47 -17.78 6.99
C GLU A 463 -33.77 -16.29 7.15
N ILE A 464 -32.82 -15.41 6.81
CA ILE A 464 -33.01 -13.95 6.90
C ILE A 464 -34.19 -13.53 6.03
N ARG A 465 -34.30 -14.04 4.80
CA ARG A 465 -35.44 -13.76 3.93
C ARG A 465 -36.76 -14.15 4.59
N ARG A 466 -36.84 -15.34 5.20
CA ARG A 466 -38.06 -15.77 5.92
C ARG A 466 -38.40 -14.81 7.05
N ARG A 467 -37.42 -14.39 7.85
CA ARG A 467 -37.64 -13.41 8.94
C ARG A 467 -38.08 -12.06 8.43
N VAL A 468 -37.46 -11.55 7.37
CA VAL A 468 -37.85 -10.29 6.74
C VAL A 468 -39.30 -10.33 6.26
N VAL A 469 -39.72 -11.44 5.64
CA VAL A 469 -41.11 -11.65 5.17
C VAL A 469 -42.10 -11.75 6.32
N GLU A 470 -41.75 -12.43 7.42
CA GLU A 470 -42.59 -12.52 8.62
C GLU A 470 -42.88 -11.13 9.23
N LEU A 471 -41.96 -10.18 9.08
CA LEU A 471 -42.13 -8.81 9.55
C LEU A 471 -43.08 -7.97 8.67
N GLN A 472 -43.40 -8.43 7.46
CA GLN A 472 -44.35 -7.81 6.52
C GLN A 472 -44.15 -6.28 6.40
N CYS A 473 -42.94 -5.84 6.03
CA CYS A 473 -42.54 -4.45 6.12
C CYS A 473 -41.93 -3.86 4.84
N GLY A 474 -42.14 -4.48 3.66
CA GLY A 474 -41.69 -3.94 2.37
C GLY A 474 -40.19 -4.13 2.06
N LEU A 475 -39.41 -4.66 3.00
CA LEU A 475 -38.00 -5.02 2.83
C LEU A 475 -37.75 -6.20 1.88
N GLU A 476 -38.81 -6.88 1.44
CA GLU A 476 -38.76 -8.06 0.56
C GLU A 476 -38.80 -7.73 -0.93
N ALA A 477 -38.58 -6.47 -1.32
CA ALA A 477 -38.59 -6.05 -2.72
C ALA A 477 -37.65 -6.92 -3.58
N GLU A 478 -38.12 -7.30 -4.77
CA GLU A 478 -37.36 -8.19 -5.67
C GLU A 478 -35.98 -7.62 -6.01
N SER A 479 -35.88 -6.31 -6.19
CA SER A 479 -34.62 -5.62 -6.46
C SER A 479 -33.60 -5.75 -5.33
N ILE A 480 -34.02 -5.92 -4.07
CA ILE A 480 -33.12 -6.17 -2.93
C ILE A 480 -32.66 -7.63 -2.93
N GLN A 481 -33.58 -8.56 -3.21
CA GLN A 481 -33.27 -9.99 -3.28
C GLN A 481 -32.29 -10.32 -4.40
N GLN A 482 -32.33 -9.57 -5.50
CA GLN A 482 -31.44 -9.72 -6.66
C GLN A 482 -30.04 -9.12 -6.45
N ILE A 483 -29.80 -8.37 -5.37
CA ILE A 483 -28.47 -7.83 -5.05
C ILE A 483 -27.50 -9.00 -4.86
N SER A 484 -26.42 -9.01 -5.65
CA SER A 484 -25.37 -10.01 -5.50
C SER A 484 -24.68 -9.83 -4.16
N PHE A 485 -24.46 -10.92 -3.43
CA PHE A 485 -23.66 -10.94 -2.20
C PHE A 485 -22.63 -12.03 -2.36
N ARG A 486 -21.36 -11.63 -2.43
CA ARG A 486 -20.22 -12.48 -2.80
C ARG A 486 -19.12 -12.39 -1.77
N ILE A 487 -18.56 -13.54 -1.42
CA ILE A 487 -17.30 -13.60 -0.68
C ILE A 487 -16.17 -13.75 -1.70
N CYS A 488 -15.10 -12.97 -1.56
CA CYS A 488 -14.01 -12.94 -2.53
C CYS A 488 -12.67 -12.65 -1.86
N THR A 489 -11.55 -12.83 -2.57
CA THR A 489 -10.25 -12.41 -2.05
C THR A 489 -10.14 -10.87 -2.06
N PRO A 490 -9.30 -10.27 -1.20
CA PRO A 490 -9.06 -8.83 -1.21
C PRO A 490 -8.68 -8.28 -2.60
N GLU A 491 -7.86 -8.99 -3.37
CA GLU A 491 -7.46 -8.59 -4.71
C GLU A 491 -8.64 -8.59 -5.70
N ALA A 492 -9.54 -9.57 -5.57
CA ALA A 492 -10.75 -9.65 -6.38
C ALA A 492 -11.73 -8.52 -6.02
N LEU A 493 -11.87 -8.18 -4.74
CA LEU A 493 -12.63 -7.01 -4.30
C LEU A 493 -12.04 -5.73 -4.92
N VAL A 494 -10.72 -5.54 -4.80
CA VAL A 494 -10.06 -4.33 -5.29
C VAL A 494 -10.27 -4.17 -6.80
N SER A 495 -10.14 -5.27 -7.54
CA SER A 495 -10.28 -5.27 -9.00
C SER A 495 -11.71 -5.04 -9.49
N GLN A 496 -12.70 -5.32 -8.64
CA GLN A 496 -14.11 -5.16 -8.99
C GLN A 496 -14.67 -3.79 -8.57
N ILE A 497 -14.20 -3.23 -7.46
CA ILE A 497 -14.74 -2.00 -6.87
C ILE A 497 -13.95 -0.76 -7.30
N TYR A 498 -12.63 -0.83 -7.34
CA TYR A 498 -11.78 0.32 -7.59
C TYR A 498 -11.19 0.27 -9.01
N SER A 499 -10.81 1.44 -9.54
CA SER A 499 -10.22 1.56 -10.87
C SER A 499 -9.07 2.59 -10.90
N GLY A 500 -8.23 2.51 -11.93
CA GLY A 500 -7.15 3.46 -12.19
C GLY A 500 -6.03 3.40 -11.14
N SER A 501 -5.46 4.57 -10.80
CA SER A 501 -4.32 4.66 -9.88
C SER A 501 -4.62 4.18 -8.46
N LEU A 502 -5.88 4.28 -8.01
CA LEU A 502 -6.28 3.78 -6.70
C LEU A 502 -6.27 2.25 -6.68
N GLN A 503 -6.73 1.58 -7.74
CA GLN A 503 -6.67 0.12 -7.85
C GLN A 503 -5.22 -0.37 -7.79
N GLU A 504 -4.32 0.22 -8.57
CA GLU A 504 -2.90 -0.12 -8.56
C GLU A 504 -2.28 0.07 -7.18
N LYS A 505 -2.60 1.19 -6.52
CA LYS A 505 -2.15 1.48 -5.14
C LYS A 505 -2.63 0.43 -4.15
N LEU A 506 -3.93 0.06 -4.18
CA LEU A 506 -4.50 -0.90 -3.25
C LEU A 506 -3.96 -2.32 -3.46
N LEU A 507 -3.74 -2.73 -4.72
CA LEU A 507 -3.09 -4.01 -5.02
C LEU A 507 -1.65 -4.04 -4.51
N GLU A 508 -0.91 -2.93 -4.65
CA GLU A 508 0.44 -2.82 -4.11
C GLU A 508 0.45 -2.85 -2.57
N LEU A 509 -0.49 -2.16 -1.92
CA LEU A 509 -0.64 -2.21 -0.45
C LEU A 509 -0.93 -3.63 0.03
N LEU A 510 -1.80 -4.39 -0.66
CA LEU A 510 -2.06 -5.79 -0.34
C LEU A 510 -0.82 -6.66 -0.51
N ARG A 511 -0.05 -6.45 -1.57
CA ARG A 511 1.22 -7.17 -1.80
C ARG A 511 2.21 -6.90 -0.66
N VAL A 512 2.37 -5.63 -0.28
CA VAL A 512 3.26 -5.21 0.82
C VAL A 512 2.80 -5.78 2.15
N ALA A 513 1.49 -5.72 2.44
CA ALA A 513 0.90 -6.24 3.68
C ALA A 513 1.12 -7.74 3.91
N ARG A 514 1.33 -8.52 2.84
CA ARG A 514 1.64 -9.95 2.92
C ARG A 514 3.10 -10.23 3.31
N MET A 515 3.98 -9.24 3.18
CA MET A 515 5.42 -9.35 3.44
C MET A 515 5.85 -8.52 4.66
N GLU A 516 4.93 -7.77 5.27
CA GLU A 516 5.25 -6.83 6.33
C GLU A 516 5.48 -7.59 7.65
N GLU A 517 6.67 -7.44 8.21
CA GLU A 517 7.08 -8.14 9.44
C GLU A 517 7.20 -7.18 10.62
N GLN A 518 6.91 -5.90 10.42
CA GLN A 518 7.06 -4.85 11.43
C GLN A 518 5.77 -4.06 11.61
N GLU A 519 5.65 -3.37 12.75
CA GLU A 519 4.49 -2.54 13.05
C GLU A 519 4.44 -1.30 12.14
N ASN A 520 3.71 -1.40 11.02
CA ASN A 520 3.43 -0.32 10.08
C ASN A 520 1.98 0.20 10.17
N LEU A 521 1.72 1.11 11.12
CA LEU A 521 0.38 1.67 11.37
C LEU A 521 -0.25 2.35 10.13
N PRO A 522 0.47 3.15 9.32
CA PRO A 522 -0.08 3.75 8.10
C PRO A 522 -0.61 2.71 7.10
N LEU A 523 0.11 1.60 6.90
CA LEU A 523 -0.29 0.52 6.01
C LEU A 523 -1.61 -0.10 6.48
N VAL A 524 -1.70 -0.51 7.75
CA VAL A 524 -2.91 -1.13 8.30
C VAL A 524 -4.11 -0.19 8.25
N ARG A 525 -3.93 1.10 8.57
CA ARG A 525 -5.02 2.09 8.46
C ARG A 525 -5.54 2.22 7.03
N GLN A 526 -4.66 2.19 6.02
CA GLN A 526 -5.08 2.21 4.62
C GLN A 526 -5.83 0.93 4.22
N LEU A 527 -5.34 -0.24 4.65
CA LEU A 527 -6.04 -1.51 4.41
C LEU A 527 -7.43 -1.50 5.05
N LEU A 528 -7.55 -1.12 6.32
CA LEU A 528 -8.83 -1.08 7.02
C LEU A 528 -9.83 -0.10 6.39
N ARG A 529 -9.34 0.98 5.78
CA ARG A 529 -10.15 1.98 5.10
C ARG A 529 -10.73 1.47 3.77
N TYR A 530 -9.98 0.69 3.00
CA TYR A 530 -10.34 0.35 1.61
C TYR A 530 -10.65 -1.13 1.39
N ILE A 531 -10.14 -2.01 2.25
CA ILE A 531 -10.34 -3.46 2.22
C ILE A 531 -11.29 -3.81 3.35
N ALA A 532 -12.58 -3.67 3.09
CA ALA A 532 -13.67 -3.91 4.04
C ALA A 532 -14.90 -4.45 3.29
N PRO A 533 -15.85 -5.09 3.98
CA PRO A 533 -17.18 -5.34 3.44
C PRO A 533 -17.74 -4.06 2.82
N THR A 534 -18.20 -4.15 1.57
CA THR A 534 -18.63 -2.96 0.82
C THR A 534 -19.86 -3.28 -0.02
N PHE A 535 -20.90 -2.46 0.13
CA PHE A 535 -21.99 -2.35 -0.82
C PHE A 535 -21.62 -1.40 -1.98
N SER A 536 -21.73 -1.88 -3.21
CA SER A 536 -21.64 -1.08 -4.43
C SER A 536 -22.99 -1.12 -5.15
N PRO A 537 -23.64 0.04 -5.44
CA PRO A 537 -24.87 0.08 -6.22
C PRO A 537 -24.77 -0.59 -7.60
N THR A 538 -23.56 -0.68 -8.16
CA THR A 538 -23.31 -1.30 -9.47
C THR A 538 -23.06 -2.80 -9.37
N ASN A 539 -22.33 -3.24 -8.35
CA ASN A 539 -21.79 -4.60 -8.29
C ASN A 539 -22.47 -5.49 -7.21
N GLY A 540 -23.17 -4.90 -6.25
CA GLY A 540 -23.71 -5.57 -5.07
C GLY A 540 -22.74 -5.56 -3.88
N CYS A 541 -22.89 -6.52 -2.97
CA CYS A 541 -22.09 -6.66 -1.75
C CYS A 541 -20.86 -7.56 -2.00
N TYR A 542 -19.68 -7.05 -1.62
CA TYR A 542 -18.42 -7.80 -1.66
C TYR A 542 -17.82 -7.84 -0.27
N LEU A 543 -17.49 -9.05 0.17
CA LEU A 543 -16.86 -9.30 1.45
C LEU A 543 -15.47 -9.89 1.21
N PRO A 544 -14.38 -9.22 1.64
CA PRO A 544 -13.06 -9.80 1.56
C PRO A 544 -12.93 -10.99 2.53
N TYR A 545 -12.38 -12.09 2.06
CA TYR A 545 -12.00 -13.26 2.85
C TYR A 545 -10.52 -13.54 2.67
N ASP A 546 -9.75 -13.24 3.71
CA ASP A 546 -8.35 -13.62 3.82
C ASP A 546 -7.93 -13.77 5.29
N PRO A 547 -8.30 -14.91 5.93
CA PRO A 547 -7.96 -15.16 7.32
C PRO A 547 -6.44 -15.21 7.57
N GLN A 548 -5.64 -15.54 6.55
CA GLN A 548 -4.19 -15.62 6.68
C GLN A 548 -3.58 -14.23 6.78
N LEU A 549 -3.95 -13.32 5.87
CA LEU A 549 -3.51 -11.93 5.91
C LEU A 549 -3.97 -11.25 7.22
N ALA A 550 -5.21 -11.49 7.64
CA ALA A 550 -5.72 -10.95 8.89
C ALA A 550 -4.93 -11.44 10.10
N SER A 551 -4.65 -12.75 10.17
CA SER A 551 -3.88 -13.33 11.27
C SER A 551 -2.44 -12.81 11.28
N HIS A 552 -1.81 -12.69 10.11
CA HIS A 552 -0.45 -12.15 9.98
C HIS A 552 -0.39 -10.70 10.48
N LEU A 553 -1.27 -9.83 9.98
CA LEU A 553 -1.30 -8.42 10.41
C LEU A 553 -1.68 -8.28 11.89
N ALA A 554 -2.57 -9.13 12.42
CA ALA A 554 -2.98 -9.05 13.82
C ALA A 554 -1.87 -9.43 14.82
N GLN A 555 -0.85 -10.17 14.40
CA GLN A 555 0.32 -10.49 15.24
C GLN A 555 1.11 -9.23 15.59
N GLU A 556 1.38 -8.40 14.57
CA GLU A 556 2.11 -7.13 14.70
C GLU A 556 1.20 -5.97 15.14
N HIS A 557 -0.08 -5.98 14.75
CA HIS A 557 -1.04 -4.88 14.97
C HIS A 557 -2.17 -5.24 15.92
N ARG A 558 -1.82 -5.61 17.16
CA ARG A 558 -2.78 -6.12 18.16
C ARG A 558 -3.97 -5.19 18.41
N ALA A 559 -3.77 -3.87 18.37
CA ALA A 559 -4.84 -2.88 18.56
C ALA A 559 -5.92 -2.92 17.47
N TYR A 560 -5.60 -3.44 16.28
CA TYR A 560 -6.50 -3.50 15.13
C TYR A 560 -7.02 -4.92 14.84
N ARG A 561 -6.71 -5.88 15.71
CA ARG A 561 -7.08 -7.30 15.55
C ARG A 561 -8.56 -7.50 15.23
N ASP A 562 -9.46 -6.86 15.96
CA ASP A 562 -10.90 -7.01 15.76
C ASP A 562 -11.37 -6.39 14.44
N ASN A 563 -10.80 -5.25 14.04
CA ASN A 563 -11.09 -4.61 12.75
C ASN A 563 -10.60 -5.47 11.58
N LEU A 564 -9.37 -6.00 11.67
CA LEU A 564 -8.80 -6.90 10.68
C LEU A 564 -9.63 -8.18 10.54
N ALA A 565 -10.06 -8.75 11.67
CA ALA A 565 -10.90 -9.94 11.66
C ALA A 565 -12.24 -9.67 10.97
N GLN A 566 -12.89 -8.54 11.25
CA GLN A 566 -14.15 -8.18 10.61
C GLN A 566 -13.99 -7.88 9.12
N ASN A 567 -12.96 -7.11 8.76
CA ASN A 567 -12.74 -6.70 7.38
C ASN A 567 -12.39 -7.88 6.47
N LEU A 568 -11.57 -8.83 6.95
CA LEU A 568 -11.05 -9.95 6.15
C LEU A 568 -11.73 -11.29 6.47
N LEU A 569 -12.85 -11.27 7.20
CA LEU A 569 -13.59 -12.46 7.65
C LEU A 569 -12.67 -13.52 8.28
N SER A 570 -11.80 -13.09 9.20
CA SER A 570 -10.84 -13.97 9.86
C SER A 570 -11.45 -14.78 10.98
N ILE A 571 -11.19 -16.08 11.00
CA ILE A 571 -11.62 -16.98 12.07
C ILE A 571 -10.46 -17.17 13.04
N GLU A 572 -10.47 -16.48 14.18
CA GLU A 572 -9.55 -16.87 15.25
C GLU A 572 -10.05 -18.14 15.92
N GLY A 573 -9.18 -19.15 16.02
CA GLY A 573 -9.45 -20.34 16.83
C GLY A 573 -10.57 -21.26 16.32
N SER A 574 -10.86 -21.25 15.00
CA SER A 574 -11.84 -22.16 14.37
C SER A 574 -13.28 -22.03 14.87
N ASP A 575 -13.72 -20.84 15.30
CA ASP A 575 -15.12 -20.64 15.68
C ASP A 575 -16.01 -20.38 14.45
N GLN A 576 -16.50 -21.45 13.82
CA GLN A 576 -17.48 -21.38 12.74
C GLN A 576 -18.69 -20.50 13.11
N ILE A 577 -19.08 -20.45 14.39
CA ILE A 577 -20.19 -19.63 14.87
C ILE A 577 -19.90 -18.15 14.64
N TRP A 578 -18.66 -17.71 14.87
CA TRP A 578 -18.28 -16.31 14.68
C TRP A 578 -18.38 -15.88 13.20
N LEU A 579 -17.98 -16.78 12.29
CA LEU A 579 -18.10 -16.55 10.85
C LEU A 579 -19.58 -16.46 10.44
N GLU A 580 -20.41 -17.40 10.88
CA GLU A 580 -21.86 -17.40 10.62
C GLU A 580 -22.52 -16.12 11.15
N GLN A 581 -22.18 -15.71 12.37
CA GLN A 581 -22.66 -14.48 13.00
C GLN A 581 -22.31 -13.23 12.18
N ASN A 582 -21.07 -13.12 11.71
CA ASN A 582 -20.66 -11.97 10.91
C ASN A 582 -21.29 -11.96 9.52
N ILE A 583 -21.38 -13.12 8.86
CA ILE A 583 -22.04 -13.22 7.56
C ILE A 583 -23.52 -12.83 7.69
N ALA A 584 -24.21 -13.31 8.73
CA ALA A 584 -25.61 -12.94 8.99
C ALA A 584 -25.77 -11.42 9.19
N ALA A 585 -24.90 -10.83 10.01
CA ALA A 585 -24.87 -9.38 10.22
C ALA A 585 -24.64 -8.60 8.91
N LEU A 586 -23.66 -9.01 8.10
CA LEU A 586 -23.33 -8.35 6.84
C LEU A 586 -24.39 -8.55 5.76
N ILE A 587 -25.11 -9.67 5.72
CA ILE A 587 -26.29 -9.81 4.85
C ILE A 587 -27.35 -8.77 5.24
N LEU A 588 -27.63 -8.61 6.53
CA LEU A 588 -28.61 -7.64 7.01
C LEU A 588 -28.17 -6.19 6.74
N HIS A 589 -26.92 -5.84 7.05
CA HIS A 589 -26.40 -4.48 6.92
C HIS A 589 -26.15 -4.09 5.46
N GLU A 590 -25.38 -4.89 4.71
CA GLU A 590 -24.98 -4.55 3.33
C GLU A 590 -26.10 -4.84 2.33
N GLN A 591 -26.65 -6.07 2.32
CA GLN A 591 -27.61 -6.47 1.30
C GLN A 591 -28.99 -5.86 1.54
N TYR A 592 -29.51 -5.96 2.76
CA TYR A 592 -30.84 -5.43 3.06
C TYR A 592 -30.82 -3.96 3.48
N GLY A 593 -29.90 -3.53 4.34
CA GLY A 593 -29.81 -2.15 4.82
C GLY A 593 -29.47 -1.17 3.70
N HIS A 594 -28.23 -1.20 3.21
CA HIS A 594 -27.80 -0.35 2.11
C HIS A 594 -28.55 -0.66 0.81
N GLY A 595 -28.81 -1.93 0.51
CA GLY A 595 -29.62 -2.30 -0.64
C GLY A 595 -31.01 -1.68 -0.63
N PHE A 596 -31.69 -1.62 0.52
CA PHE A 596 -32.97 -0.93 0.64
C PHE A 596 -32.82 0.57 0.35
N PHE A 597 -31.83 1.23 0.96
CA PHE A 597 -31.59 2.65 0.71
C PHE A 597 -31.38 2.94 -0.78
N PHE A 598 -30.42 2.28 -1.43
CA PHE A 598 -30.07 2.58 -2.83
C PHE A 598 -31.12 2.13 -3.86
N THR A 599 -31.99 1.17 -3.54
CA THR A 599 -32.98 0.63 -4.50
C THR A 599 -34.40 1.09 -4.25
N GLN A 600 -34.79 1.39 -3.01
CA GLN A 600 -36.18 1.74 -2.67
C GLN A 600 -36.40 3.24 -2.48
N THR A 601 -35.38 3.99 -2.05
CA THR A 601 -35.54 5.41 -1.71
C THR A 601 -35.24 6.36 -2.86
N THR A 602 -35.86 7.53 -2.87
CA THR A 602 -35.65 8.56 -3.92
C THR A 602 -34.22 9.11 -3.86
N LEU A 603 -33.74 9.47 -2.66
CA LEU A 603 -32.36 9.94 -2.47
C LEU A 603 -31.32 8.87 -2.82
N GLY A 604 -31.51 7.63 -2.36
CA GLY A 604 -30.57 6.55 -2.62
C GLY A 604 -30.42 6.23 -4.11
N LYS A 605 -31.52 6.27 -4.89
CA LYS A 605 -31.47 6.09 -6.35
C LYS A 605 -30.64 7.17 -7.05
N GLN A 606 -30.74 8.42 -6.60
CA GLN A 606 -29.95 9.54 -7.12
C GLN A 606 -28.46 9.38 -6.77
N LEU A 607 -28.14 8.98 -5.54
CA LEU A 607 -26.75 8.67 -5.16
C LEU A 607 -26.19 7.46 -5.92
N ALA A 608 -27.01 6.46 -6.25
CA ALA A 608 -26.61 5.33 -7.09
C ALA A 608 -26.24 5.78 -8.53
N ILE A 609 -26.95 6.76 -9.09
CA ILE A 609 -26.62 7.36 -10.40
C ILE A 609 -25.22 8.00 -10.34
N LEU A 610 -24.96 8.84 -9.33
CA LEU A 610 -23.65 9.46 -9.14
C LEU A 610 -22.54 8.42 -8.98
N HIS A 611 -22.78 7.39 -8.16
CA HIS A 611 -21.83 6.31 -7.91
C HIS A 611 -21.45 5.56 -9.20
N ARG A 612 -22.42 5.23 -10.06
CA ARG A 612 -22.17 4.54 -11.35
C ARG A 612 -21.20 5.30 -12.26
N GLN A 613 -21.15 6.62 -12.12
CA GLN A 613 -20.33 7.53 -12.92
C GLN A 613 -19.01 7.90 -12.22
N GLY A 614 -18.71 7.27 -11.08
CA GLY A 614 -17.52 7.52 -10.27
C GLY A 614 -17.57 8.80 -9.44
N MET A 615 -18.71 9.50 -9.42
CA MET A 615 -18.93 10.76 -8.69
C MET A 615 -19.22 10.52 -7.21
N THR A 616 -18.28 9.91 -6.50
CA THR A 616 -18.39 9.65 -5.06
C THR A 616 -17.88 10.83 -4.24
N ARG A 617 -18.20 10.85 -2.94
CA ARG A 617 -17.79 11.89 -1.99
C ARG A 617 -16.30 12.26 -2.07
N ASN A 618 -15.42 11.26 -2.16
CA ASN A 618 -13.96 11.40 -2.11
C ASN A 618 -13.31 11.13 -3.48
N ALA A 619 -14.06 11.25 -4.57
CA ALA A 619 -13.52 10.98 -5.89
C ALA A 619 -12.46 12.02 -6.28
N ASN A 620 -11.43 11.55 -6.98
CA ASN A 620 -10.40 12.42 -7.56
C ASN A 620 -10.84 12.82 -8.98
N PRO A 621 -11.11 14.10 -9.28
CA PRO A 621 -11.49 14.53 -10.62
C PRO A 621 -10.48 14.10 -11.69
N LYS A 622 -9.19 14.09 -11.36
CA LYS A 622 -8.11 13.73 -12.28
C LYS A 622 -8.14 12.26 -12.72
N SER A 623 -8.75 11.37 -11.94
CA SER A 623 -8.92 9.95 -12.32
C SER A 623 -10.20 9.69 -13.13
N MET A 624 -11.10 10.68 -13.24
CA MET A 624 -12.32 10.56 -14.04
C MET A 624 -12.04 10.74 -15.54
N ARG A 625 -12.87 10.13 -16.39
CA ARG A 625 -12.81 10.30 -17.85
C ARG A 625 -13.10 11.77 -18.23
N SER A 626 -12.38 12.27 -19.23
CA SER A 626 -12.51 13.63 -19.76
C SER A 626 -13.23 13.63 -21.12
N PRO A 627 -14.07 14.65 -21.44
CA PRO A 627 -14.43 15.79 -20.60
C PRO A 627 -15.51 15.47 -19.56
N TYR A 628 -16.34 14.46 -19.83
CA TYR A 628 -17.35 13.91 -18.92
C TYR A 628 -16.88 12.53 -18.43
N PRO A 629 -17.02 12.18 -17.13
CA PRO A 629 -17.73 12.89 -16.06
C PRO A 629 -16.92 13.99 -15.32
N ARG A 630 -15.63 14.19 -15.64
CA ARG A 630 -14.74 15.10 -14.89
C ARG A 630 -15.28 16.52 -14.70
N LYS A 631 -15.64 17.20 -15.79
CA LYS A 631 -16.09 18.60 -15.75
C LYS A 631 -17.31 18.80 -14.86
N LEU A 632 -18.26 17.87 -14.95
CA LEU A 632 -19.50 17.94 -14.17
C LEU A 632 -19.23 17.71 -12.67
N TYR A 633 -18.31 16.79 -12.35
CA TYR A 633 -17.91 16.60 -10.95
C TYR A 633 -17.17 17.82 -10.40
N GLU A 634 -16.26 18.45 -11.16
CA GLU A 634 -15.58 19.69 -10.75
C GLU A 634 -16.57 20.82 -10.46
N GLU A 635 -17.65 20.91 -11.25
CA GLU A 635 -18.73 21.88 -11.03
C GLU A 635 -19.56 21.52 -9.77
N TYR A 636 -19.99 20.28 -9.60
CA TYR A 636 -20.93 19.90 -8.53
C TYR A 636 -20.27 19.28 -7.27
N GLN A 637 -18.94 19.28 -7.14
CA GLN A 637 -18.22 18.49 -6.11
C GLN A 637 -18.71 18.77 -4.69
N ASN A 638 -18.89 20.05 -4.33
CA ASN A 638 -19.31 20.44 -2.98
C ASN A 638 -20.75 20.00 -2.69
N ALA A 639 -21.64 20.14 -3.68
CA ALA A 639 -23.04 19.74 -3.55
C ALA A 639 -23.17 18.22 -3.42
N ILE A 640 -22.41 17.48 -4.23
CA ILE A 640 -22.34 16.02 -4.14
C ILE A 640 -21.85 15.58 -2.75
N ARG A 641 -20.79 16.22 -2.21
CA ARG A 641 -20.30 15.94 -0.86
C ARG A 641 -21.35 16.20 0.21
N ALA A 642 -21.99 17.37 0.20
CA ALA A 642 -23.04 17.71 1.16
C ALA A 642 -24.23 16.74 1.08
N LEU A 643 -24.61 16.32 -0.13
CA LEU A 643 -25.68 15.34 -0.34
C LEU A 643 -25.33 13.97 0.28
N TRP A 644 -24.11 13.47 0.05
CA TRP A 644 -23.62 12.24 0.70
C TRP A 644 -23.56 12.38 2.23
N ASP A 645 -23.17 13.53 2.74
CA ASP A 645 -23.05 13.80 4.17
C ASP A 645 -24.42 13.84 4.86
N SER A 646 -25.42 14.46 4.24
CA SER A 646 -26.81 14.45 4.73
C SER A 646 -27.38 13.02 4.84
N ALA A 647 -26.94 12.11 3.96
CA ALA A 647 -27.45 10.75 3.88
C ALA A 647 -26.78 9.78 4.87
N VAL A 648 -25.54 10.05 5.33
CA VAL A 648 -24.71 9.05 6.02
C VAL A 648 -25.35 8.58 7.33
N ILE A 649 -25.90 9.50 8.15
CA ILE A 649 -26.53 9.18 9.45
C ILE A 649 -27.76 8.31 9.23
N VAL A 650 -28.54 8.62 8.19
CA VAL A 650 -29.80 7.91 7.89
C VAL A 650 -29.51 6.53 7.30
N ASN A 651 -28.63 6.44 6.30
CA ASN A 651 -28.30 5.19 5.63
C ASN A 651 -27.60 4.19 6.57
N GLU A 652 -26.52 4.61 7.24
CA GLU A 652 -25.79 3.74 8.19
C GLU A 652 -26.65 3.40 9.41
N GLY A 653 -27.41 4.39 9.91
CA GLY A 653 -28.33 4.20 11.02
C GLY A 653 -29.45 3.21 10.71
N PHE A 654 -30.04 3.26 9.50
CA PHE A 654 -31.07 2.32 9.07
C PHE A 654 -30.50 0.90 8.89
N ALA A 655 -29.36 0.77 8.22
CA ALA A 655 -28.68 -0.51 8.03
C ALA A 655 -28.35 -1.18 9.37
N THR A 656 -27.81 -0.40 10.33
CA THR A 656 -27.53 -0.89 11.69
C THR A 656 -28.79 -1.18 12.49
N TRP A 657 -29.84 -0.35 12.37
CA TRP A 657 -31.13 -0.65 13.00
C TRP A 657 -31.68 -1.99 12.50
N LEU A 658 -31.63 -2.23 11.19
CA LEU A 658 -32.12 -3.46 10.58
C LEU A 658 -31.30 -4.66 11.05
N GLU A 659 -29.98 -4.55 11.04
CA GLU A 659 -29.05 -5.55 11.57
C GLU A 659 -29.43 -5.91 13.03
N LEU A 660 -29.47 -4.92 13.92
CA LEU A 660 -29.69 -5.13 15.35
C LEU A 660 -31.13 -5.52 15.70
N THR A 661 -32.09 -5.30 14.81
CA THR A 661 -33.50 -5.68 14.99
C THR A 661 -33.75 -7.12 14.57
N ILE A 662 -33.17 -7.56 13.44
CA ILE A 662 -33.43 -8.89 12.89
C ILE A 662 -32.46 -9.94 13.43
N LEU A 663 -31.20 -9.58 13.70
CA LEU A 663 -30.20 -10.53 14.17
C LEU A 663 -30.65 -11.30 15.43
N PRO A 664 -31.25 -10.68 16.47
CA PRO A 664 -31.78 -11.40 17.63
C PRO A 664 -32.92 -12.38 17.33
N LEU A 665 -33.59 -12.25 16.18
CA LEU A 665 -34.68 -13.13 15.75
C LEU A 665 -34.17 -14.38 15.02
N LEU A 666 -32.89 -14.43 14.64
CA LEU A 666 -32.27 -15.60 14.03
C LEU A 666 -32.04 -16.70 15.07
N SER A 667 -32.14 -17.96 14.63
CA SER A 667 -32.08 -19.12 15.51
C SER A 667 -30.70 -19.33 16.17
N GLY A 668 -30.72 -19.86 17.40
CA GLY A 668 -29.53 -20.41 18.06
C GLY A 668 -28.52 -19.36 18.52
N VAL A 669 -27.24 -19.67 18.34
CA VAL A 669 -26.10 -18.83 18.76
C VAL A 669 -25.90 -17.60 17.88
N ILE A 670 -26.56 -17.54 16.71
CA ILE A 670 -26.39 -16.46 15.74
C ILE A 670 -26.96 -15.14 16.30
N GLY A 671 -28.14 -15.18 16.93
CA GLY A 671 -28.76 -13.98 17.48
C GLY A 671 -28.00 -13.33 18.64
N GLN A 672 -27.07 -14.06 19.28
CA GLN A 672 -26.22 -13.51 20.34
C GLN A 672 -25.19 -12.50 19.80
N ALA A 673 -24.93 -12.48 18.48
CA ALA A 673 -24.02 -11.53 17.87
C ALA A 673 -24.47 -10.07 17.98
N ALA A 674 -25.76 -9.80 18.18
CA ALA A 674 -26.30 -8.44 18.22
C ALA A 674 -25.63 -7.55 19.28
N LEU A 675 -25.30 -8.10 20.46
CA LEU A 675 -24.60 -7.34 21.50
C LEU A 675 -23.17 -6.97 21.09
N ARG A 676 -22.42 -7.93 20.53
CA ARG A 676 -21.05 -7.71 20.04
C ARG A 676 -21.03 -6.72 18.88
N ARG A 677 -21.94 -6.90 17.91
CA ARG A 677 -22.06 -6.01 16.76
C ARG A 677 -22.42 -4.60 17.17
N ARG A 678 -23.33 -4.44 18.14
CA ARG A 678 -23.66 -3.12 18.71
C ARG A 678 -22.44 -2.44 19.34
N ASP A 679 -21.64 -3.16 20.13
CA ASP A 679 -20.40 -2.59 20.69
C ASP A 679 -19.44 -2.11 19.59
N PHE A 680 -19.20 -2.95 18.59
CA PHE A 680 -18.34 -2.59 17.46
C PHE A 680 -18.85 -1.34 16.71
N LEU A 681 -20.13 -1.34 16.33
CA LEU A 681 -20.72 -0.26 15.53
C LEU A 681 -20.81 1.05 16.32
N PHE A 682 -21.14 1.02 17.61
CA PHE A 682 -21.39 2.25 18.38
C PHE A 682 -20.15 2.79 19.09
N ASN A 683 -19.31 1.91 19.64
CA ASN A 683 -18.23 2.33 20.54
C ASN A 683 -16.85 2.32 19.87
N ARG A 684 -16.70 1.64 18.72
CA ARG A 684 -15.40 1.47 18.05
C ARG A 684 -15.29 2.19 16.70
N ASP A 685 -16.39 2.70 16.15
CA ASP A 685 -16.37 3.59 14.98
C ASP A 685 -16.18 5.04 15.44
N ASP A 686 -15.11 5.67 14.97
CA ASP A 686 -14.83 7.10 15.08
C ASP A 686 -14.98 7.81 13.71
N GLY A 687 -15.51 7.09 12.72
CA GLY A 687 -15.56 7.54 11.33
C GLY A 687 -16.36 8.83 11.16
N LEU A 688 -17.45 9.05 11.91
CA LEU A 688 -18.26 10.28 11.81
C LEU A 688 -17.54 11.47 12.43
N TYR A 689 -16.81 11.25 13.52
CA TYR A 689 -16.00 12.31 14.14
C TYR A 689 -14.96 12.85 13.15
N LEU A 690 -14.19 11.96 12.53
CA LEU A 690 -13.21 12.34 11.50
C LEU A 690 -13.90 13.04 10.30
N LEU A 691 -15.07 12.54 9.90
CA LEU A 691 -15.88 13.11 8.83
C LEU A 691 -16.30 14.56 9.10
N SER A 692 -16.67 14.83 10.36
CA SER A 692 -17.26 16.10 10.77
C SER A 692 -16.26 17.25 10.79
N GLN A 693 -14.96 16.96 10.93
CA GLN A 693 -13.90 17.96 10.98
C GLN A 693 -13.75 18.69 9.63
N ASP A 694 -13.84 17.94 8.53
CA ASP A 694 -13.56 18.44 7.18
C ASP A 694 -14.84 18.71 6.36
N SER A 695 -16.02 18.53 6.95
CA SER A 695 -17.30 18.68 6.26
C SER A 695 -17.98 19.99 6.59
N GLN A 696 -18.15 20.85 5.57
CA GLN A 696 -18.97 22.06 5.67
C GLN A 696 -20.41 21.74 6.13
N TYR A 697 -20.95 20.59 5.71
CA TYR A 697 -22.28 20.15 6.11
C TYR A 697 -22.36 19.90 7.63
N PHE A 698 -21.44 19.11 8.19
CA PHE A 698 -21.46 18.81 9.63
C PHE A 698 -21.02 19.97 10.52
N GLN A 699 -20.28 20.95 9.98
CA GLN A 699 -20.04 22.22 10.68
C GLN A 699 -21.36 22.99 10.91
N GLN A 700 -22.26 22.96 9.93
CA GLN A 700 -23.58 23.57 10.04
C GLN A 700 -24.56 22.71 10.84
N PHE A 701 -24.49 21.39 10.66
CA PHE A 701 -25.42 20.42 11.24
C PHE A 701 -24.66 19.32 12.00
N PRO A 702 -24.14 19.62 13.20
CA PRO A 702 -23.29 18.69 13.93
C PRO A 702 -24.04 17.40 14.30
N PRO A 703 -23.37 16.23 14.22
CA PRO A 703 -23.90 14.96 14.74
C PRO A 703 -23.89 14.94 16.27
N PHE A 704 -24.70 14.07 16.87
CA PHE A 704 -24.77 13.92 18.34
C PHE A 704 -23.71 12.97 18.92
N GLY A 705 -23.00 12.21 18.07
CA GLY A 705 -22.01 11.22 18.48
C GLY A 705 -20.91 10.99 17.43
N ASN A 706 -19.93 10.15 17.78
CA ASN A 706 -18.75 9.90 16.96
C ASN A 706 -18.92 8.76 15.95
N SER A 707 -19.91 7.89 16.15
CA SER A 707 -20.18 6.73 15.30
C SER A 707 -21.21 7.07 14.22
N ARG A 708 -20.91 6.67 12.98
CA ARG A 708 -21.83 6.82 11.83
C ARG A 708 -23.12 6.02 12.00
N TYR A 709 -23.05 4.96 12.80
CA TYR A 709 -24.13 3.98 12.99
C TYR A 709 -25.08 4.34 14.13
N GLN A 710 -24.62 5.15 15.09
CA GLN A 710 -25.28 5.29 16.38
C GLN A 710 -26.53 6.15 16.34
N GLU A 711 -26.40 7.39 15.84
CA GLU A 711 -27.48 8.38 15.93
C GLU A 711 -28.74 7.93 15.19
N GLY A 712 -28.62 7.62 13.89
CA GLY A 712 -29.77 7.20 13.09
C GLY A 712 -30.41 5.92 13.62
N CYS A 713 -29.61 4.95 14.05
CA CYS A 713 -30.12 3.70 14.64
C CYS A 713 -30.93 3.96 15.91
N GLN A 714 -30.45 4.82 16.81
CA GLN A 714 -31.18 5.17 18.03
C GLN A 714 -32.50 5.87 17.73
N LEU A 715 -32.52 6.79 16.76
CA LEU A 715 -33.75 7.46 16.36
C LEU A 715 -34.77 6.47 15.77
N PHE A 716 -34.36 5.56 14.91
CA PHE A 716 -35.22 4.49 14.39
C PHE A 716 -35.71 3.54 15.49
N GLN A 717 -34.85 3.17 16.45
CA GLN A 717 -35.27 2.38 17.63
C GLN A 717 -36.38 3.09 18.41
N ARG A 718 -36.25 4.40 18.65
CA ARG A 718 -37.30 5.18 19.33
C ARG A 718 -38.59 5.26 18.53
N ILE A 719 -38.51 5.45 17.22
CA ILE A 719 -39.68 5.42 16.34
C ILE A 719 -40.39 4.06 16.47
N GLN A 720 -39.64 2.96 16.42
CA GLN A 720 -40.20 1.62 16.63
C GLN A 720 -40.88 1.49 18.01
N GLU A 721 -40.27 2.00 19.08
CA GLU A 721 -40.83 1.98 20.44
C GLU A 721 -42.19 2.68 20.53
N TYR A 722 -42.39 3.80 19.82
CA TYR A 722 -43.65 4.55 19.84
C TYR A 722 -44.86 3.75 19.33
N PHE A 723 -44.65 2.80 18.42
CA PHE A 723 -45.71 2.01 17.80
C PHE A 723 -45.72 0.53 18.24
N GLY A 724 -44.79 0.13 19.12
CA GLY A 724 -44.69 -1.23 19.66
C GLY A 724 -44.09 -2.26 18.69
N SER A 725 -43.91 -3.50 19.15
CA SER A 725 -43.10 -4.51 18.44
C SER A 725 -43.63 -4.95 17.07
N LYS A 726 -44.96 -4.98 16.87
CA LYS A 726 -45.56 -5.41 15.59
C LYS A 726 -45.68 -4.27 14.57
N SER A 727 -46.17 -3.10 15.00
CA SER A 727 -46.41 -1.97 14.10
C SER A 727 -45.19 -1.05 13.95
N GLY A 728 -44.27 -1.06 14.93
CA GLY A 728 -43.09 -0.21 14.94
C GLY A 728 -42.09 -0.48 13.83
N ILE A 729 -41.90 -1.75 13.44
CA ILE A 729 -41.00 -2.10 12.33
C ILE A 729 -41.50 -1.49 11.01
N ARG A 730 -42.81 -1.58 10.75
CA ARG A 730 -43.44 -0.93 9.58
C ARG A 730 -43.32 0.59 9.65
N ALA A 731 -43.52 1.17 10.85
CA ALA A 731 -43.38 2.61 11.05
C ALA A 731 -41.95 3.09 10.75
N VAL A 732 -40.92 2.33 11.12
CA VAL A 732 -39.52 2.65 10.78
C VAL A 732 -39.27 2.58 9.29
N VAL A 733 -39.73 1.53 8.59
CA VAL A 733 -39.55 1.45 7.13
C VAL A 733 -40.28 2.59 6.41
N GLN A 734 -41.49 2.92 6.84
CA GLN A 734 -42.22 4.06 6.27
C GLN A 734 -41.53 5.39 6.58
N ALA A 735 -41.02 5.57 7.79
CA ALA A 735 -40.24 6.75 8.15
C ALA A 735 -38.98 6.85 7.26
N MET A 736 -38.26 5.75 7.06
CA MET A 736 -37.10 5.71 6.17
C MET A 736 -37.45 6.18 4.75
N ILE A 737 -38.55 5.68 4.18
CA ILE A 737 -39.03 6.11 2.86
C ILE A 737 -39.33 7.61 2.85
N GLU A 738 -40.08 8.10 3.84
CA GLU A 738 -40.49 9.52 3.91
C GLU A 738 -39.31 10.46 4.09
N ILE A 739 -38.38 10.11 4.99
CA ILE A 739 -37.16 10.89 5.27
C ILE A 739 -36.32 11.05 4.02
N THR A 740 -36.27 10.01 3.20
CA THR A 740 -35.43 9.93 2.01
C THR A 740 -36.20 10.17 0.71
N ASP A 741 -37.46 10.61 0.80
CA ASP A 741 -38.23 11.12 -0.32
C ASP A 741 -37.79 12.56 -0.66
N ILE A 742 -36.53 12.65 -1.06
CA ILE A 742 -35.83 13.87 -1.41
C ILE A 742 -35.44 13.73 -2.88
N ASP A 743 -36.07 14.52 -3.74
CA ASP A 743 -35.72 14.65 -5.15
C ASP A 743 -34.95 15.95 -5.37
N VAL A 744 -33.64 15.84 -5.59
CA VAL A 744 -32.77 16.98 -5.91
C VAL A 744 -32.53 17.10 -7.41
N GLY A 745 -33.31 16.38 -8.22
CA GLY A 745 -33.30 16.50 -9.66
C GLY A 745 -32.12 15.84 -10.35
N ILE A 746 -31.49 14.86 -9.71
CA ILE A 746 -30.39 14.10 -10.29
C ILE A 746 -30.96 12.92 -11.07
N THR A 747 -30.80 12.94 -12.39
CA THR A 747 -31.31 11.90 -13.28
C THR A 747 -30.21 11.33 -14.17
N GLU A 748 -30.47 10.16 -14.77
CA GLU A 748 -29.55 9.52 -15.72
C GLU A 748 -30.23 9.37 -17.08
N ASN A 749 -29.61 9.91 -18.12
CA ASN A 749 -30.08 9.78 -19.50
C ASN A 749 -28.91 9.38 -20.40
N GLN A 750 -29.06 8.29 -21.16
CA GLN A 750 -27.99 7.75 -22.03
C GLN A 750 -26.63 7.58 -21.32
N ASN A 751 -26.63 7.09 -20.07
CA ASN A 751 -25.45 6.96 -19.20
C ASN A 751 -24.74 8.29 -18.88
N GLN A 752 -25.45 9.41 -18.92
CA GLN A 752 -24.98 10.72 -18.47
C GLN A 752 -25.82 11.22 -17.29
N VAL A 753 -25.17 11.71 -16.25
CA VAL A 753 -25.82 12.40 -15.13
C VAL A 753 -26.35 13.74 -15.62
N GLN A 754 -27.58 14.06 -15.25
CA GLN A 754 -28.20 15.36 -15.44
C GLN A 754 -28.63 15.92 -14.09
N PHE A 755 -28.27 17.18 -13.82
CA PHE A 755 -28.76 17.94 -12.68
C PHE A 755 -29.84 18.89 -13.19
N SER A 756 -31.04 18.88 -12.60
CA SER A 756 -32.08 19.85 -12.93
C SER A 756 -31.91 21.18 -12.17
N LEU A 757 -31.17 21.16 -11.06
CA LEU A 757 -30.83 22.32 -10.25
C LEU A 757 -29.41 22.81 -10.57
N SER A 758 -29.21 24.12 -10.47
CA SER A 758 -27.86 24.69 -10.51
C SER A 758 -27.06 24.30 -9.25
N GLN A 759 -25.73 24.33 -9.33
CA GLN A 759 -24.87 24.07 -8.17
C GLN A 759 -25.22 24.97 -6.97
N GLU A 760 -25.44 26.26 -7.20
CA GLU A 760 -25.77 27.24 -6.15
C GLU A 760 -27.09 26.89 -5.48
N THR A 761 -28.15 26.65 -6.27
CA THR A 761 -29.47 26.25 -5.75
C THR A 761 -29.40 24.95 -4.96
N LEU A 762 -28.63 23.96 -5.45
CA LEU A 762 -28.49 22.68 -4.76
C LEU A 762 -27.70 22.83 -3.44
N MET A 763 -26.67 23.68 -3.42
CA MET A 763 -25.90 23.98 -2.21
C MET A 763 -26.74 24.73 -1.17
N ASP A 764 -27.52 25.72 -1.60
CA ASP A 764 -28.37 26.52 -0.71
C ASP A 764 -29.38 25.61 -0.01
N SER A 765 -30.10 24.75 -0.74
CA SER A 765 -31.03 23.79 -0.13
C SER A 765 -30.35 22.77 0.79
N LEU A 766 -29.06 22.47 0.57
CA LEU A 766 -28.30 21.52 1.40
C LEU A 766 -27.61 22.16 2.62
N LEU A 767 -27.56 23.48 2.72
CA LEU A 767 -26.87 24.18 3.81
C LEU A 767 -27.76 25.21 4.53
N ASP A 768 -28.92 25.57 3.98
CA ASP A 768 -29.85 26.49 4.63
C ASP A 768 -30.46 25.81 5.88
N PRO A 769 -30.22 26.35 7.09
CA PRO A 769 -30.78 25.79 8.32
C PRO A 769 -32.30 25.96 8.45
N THR A 770 -32.93 26.73 7.57
CA THR A 770 -34.37 26.97 7.54
C THR A 770 -35.12 26.03 6.59
N GLU A 771 -34.42 25.36 5.68
CA GLU A 771 -34.98 24.36 4.77
C GLU A 771 -34.67 22.94 5.26
N ASP A 772 -35.66 22.26 5.86
CA ASP A 772 -35.51 20.84 6.23
C ASP A 772 -35.75 19.91 5.02
N ASP A 773 -36.21 20.42 3.87
CA ASP A 773 -36.77 19.60 2.79
C ASP A 773 -35.75 18.83 1.94
N ALA A 774 -34.50 19.27 1.88
CA ALA A 774 -33.45 18.56 1.13
C ALA A 774 -32.52 17.72 2.03
N LEU A 775 -32.75 17.70 3.35
CA LEU A 775 -31.80 17.22 4.35
C LEU A 775 -32.27 15.94 5.04
N ALA A 776 -31.70 14.78 4.68
CA ALA A 776 -32.19 13.50 5.18
C ALA A 776 -32.05 13.34 6.72
N ASP A 777 -30.90 13.63 7.32
CA ASP A 777 -30.75 13.50 8.78
C ASP A 777 -31.61 14.51 9.57
N LYS A 778 -31.83 15.71 9.03
CA LYS A 778 -32.73 16.72 9.61
C LYS A 778 -34.18 16.26 9.55
N ARG A 779 -34.64 15.73 8.41
CA ARG A 779 -35.98 15.11 8.29
C ARG A 779 -36.16 13.98 9.29
N LEU A 780 -35.14 13.13 9.50
CA LEU A 780 -35.19 12.10 10.53
C LEU A 780 -35.39 12.69 11.93
N ARG A 781 -34.58 13.71 12.30
CA ARG A 781 -34.69 14.40 13.59
C ARG A 781 -36.05 15.09 13.76
N HIS A 782 -36.59 15.69 12.70
CA HIS A 782 -37.90 16.33 12.68
C HIS A 782 -39.03 15.32 12.90
N ILE A 783 -39.08 14.27 12.08
CA ILE A 783 -40.10 13.21 12.18
C ILE A 783 -40.05 12.55 13.56
N TYR A 784 -38.85 12.25 14.07
CA TYR A 784 -38.68 11.74 15.43
C TYR A 784 -39.30 12.68 16.48
N SER A 785 -39.00 13.98 16.40
CA SER A 785 -39.49 14.98 17.35
C SER A 785 -41.01 15.13 17.33
N GLU A 786 -41.61 15.16 16.14
CA GLU A 786 -43.07 15.24 15.99
C GLU A 786 -43.77 13.98 16.47
N LEU A 787 -43.25 12.80 16.14
CA LEU A 787 -43.77 11.53 16.64
C LEU A 787 -43.68 11.44 18.17
N GLY A 788 -42.56 11.88 18.77
CA GLY A 788 -42.40 11.95 20.22
C GLY A 788 -43.43 12.89 20.88
N ARG A 789 -43.70 14.05 20.27
CA ARG A 789 -44.72 14.99 20.73
C ARG A 789 -46.12 14.39 20.69
N LEU A 790 -46.46 13.69 19.59
CA LEU A 790 -47.75 13.01 19.44
C LEU A 790 -47.90 11.86 20.44
N TYR A 791 -46.86 11.03 20.60
CA TYR A 791 -46.83 9.93 21.54
C TYR A 791 -47.06 10.40 22.98
N ASN A 792 -46.36 11.46 23.41
CA ASN A 792 -46.54 12.02 24.76
C ASN A 792 -47.95 12.56 24.98
N ARG A 793 -48.53 13.26 24.00
CA ARG A 793 -49.92 13.73 24.07
C ARG A 793 -50.92 12.57 24.21
N GLU A 794 -50.75 11.49 23.46
CA GLU A 794 -51.64 10.32 23.55
C GLU A 794 -51.44 9.54 24.86
N LYS A 795 -50.21 9.47 25.38
CA LYS A 795 -49.91 8.90 26.69
C LYS A 795 -50.58 9.69 27.81
N GLU A 796 -50.49 11.02 27.78
CA GLU A 796 -51.16 11.91 28.74
C GLU A 796 -52.68 11.77 28.66
N LYS A 797 -53.27 11.71 27.45
CA LYS A 797 -54.72 11.46 27.28
C LYS A 797 -55.12 10.10 27.84
N SER A 798 -54.33 9.06 27.60
CA SER A 798 -54.60 7.70 28.09
C SER A 798 -54.51 7.63 29.62
N GLN A 799 -53.53 8.32 30.20
CA GLN A 799 -53.35 8.40 31.65
C GLN A 799 -54.45 9.24 32.31
N ASN A 800 -54.90 10.32 31.67
CA ASN A 800 -56.04 11.11 32.12
C ASN A 800 -57.36 10.34 32.02
N ARG A 801 -57.56 9.51 30.97
CA ARG A 801 -58.71 8.60 30.88
C ARG A 801 -58.67 7.53 31.96
N TYR A 802 -57.52 6.94 32.23
CA TYR A 802 -57.36 5.93 33.29
C TYR A 802 -57.63 6.53 34.69
N ASN A 803 -57.13 7.75 34.95
CA ASN A 803 -57.42 8.48 36.19
C ASN A 803 -58.90 8.91 36.30
N PHE A 804 -59.57 9.19 35.18
CA PHE A 804 -61.01 9.49 35.15
C PHE A 804 -61.85 8.26 35.49
N VAL A 805 -61.53 7.10 34.91
CA VAL A 805 -62.20 5.82 35.21
C VAL A 805 -61.97 5.39 36.67
N LEU A 806 -60.75 5.54 37.20
CA LEU A 806 -60.46 5.28 38.61
C LEU A 806 -61.20 6.23 39.57
N ASN A 807 -61.41 7.49 39.17
CA ASN A 807 -62.22 8.44 39.94
C ASN A 807 -63.71 8.14 39.85
N GLU A 808 -64.25 7.69 38.71
CA GLU A 808 -65.64 7.24 38.60
C GLU A 808 -65.90 5.97 39.43
N ASP A 809 -64.97 5.01 39.44
CA ASP A 809 -65.07 3.81 40.28
C ASP A 809 -64.94 4.14 41.78
N MET A 810 -64.11 5.12 42.15
CA MET A 810 -64.00 5.63 43.54
C MET A 810 -65.24 6.42 43.98
N VAL A 811 -65.86 7.20 43.09
CA VAL A 811 -67.13 7.91 43.37
C VAL A 811 -68.31 6.93 43.48
N ASN A 812 -68.31 5.84 42.69
CA ASN A 812 -69.29 4.77 42.83
C ASN A 812 -69.09 3.95 44.12
N LEU A 813 -67.86 3.78 44.61
CA LEU A 813 -67.58 3.16 45.91
C LEU A 813 -67.98 4.05 47.11
N TYR A 814 -67.90 5.38 46.99
CA TYR A 814 -68.38 6.31 48.03
C TYR A 814 -69.91 6.43 48.09
N ASN A 815 -70.62 6.25 46.97
CA ASN A 815 -72.09 6.28 46.92
C ASN A 815 -72.78 5.00 47.44
N ILE A 816 -72.02 3.96 47.84
CA ILE A 816 -72.56 2.73 48.43
C ILE A 816 -72.59 2.78 49.98
N HIS A 817 -72.09 3.84 50.61
CA HIS A 817 -72.07 3.98 52.08
C HIS A 817 -72.98 5.06 52.68
N GLU A 818 -73.90 5.66 51.92
CA GLU A 818 -74.95 6.54 52.47
C GLU A 818 -76.36 6.01 52.15
N GLN A 819 -76.76 4.92 52.81
CA GLN A 819 -78.16 4.72 53.19
C GLN A 819 -78.22 4.17 54.63
N PRO A 820 -78.78 4.91 55.59
CA PRO A 820 -79.28 4.35 56.83
C PRO A 820 -80.72 3.85 56.67
N GLU A 821 -80.99 2.77 57.42
CA GLU A 821 -82.23 1.97 57.59
C GLU A 821 -82.44 0.79 56.65
#